data_AF-A0ABD2WWF0-F1
#
_entry.id   AF-A0ABD2WWF0-F1
#
_cell.length_a   1.000
_cell.length_b   1.000
_cell.length_c   1.000
_cell.angle_alpha   90.00
_cell.angle_beta   90.00
_cell.angle_gamma   90.00
#
_symmetry.space_group_name_H-M   'P 1'
#
loop_
_entity.id
_entity.type
_entity.pdbx_description
1 polymer ?
#
loop_
_entity_poly.entity_id
_entity_poly.type
_entity_poly.pdbx_seq_one_letter_code
_entity_poly.pdbx_strand_id
1 'polypeptide(L)'
;MTPTLMTKESFREKTAAVHIVLLVNYLNKNKITQENLDNEAILNDIIRKGIGKSVRKRLPTKNINAFKETLRFFNIDELKKTNLYRINRGILAVACIEHVLYPEKDHREHRKIYNCNDAMATVVYKNLRKLCGFTTEDELDPITVISTRSFFRSTMLYNNKTFLEILRDYLKTVDINVEEKHYIMNASIQFINNKKTFRTIHPVPLPRYIMNQKYFQKKGNAEVLINLVNYLEKKEVKEEDLENEKILIDILRKGLKKFVTYTPSKLELEEFKKTILNYTIDYLTVANLYRINRGILTVVCVEYVLSPGQDYEEYKKIYGVHYSKASALYKELSGIPKENKVNEAVGKSARSFFKCQERNLDTIRLYLQNIDIDSEEIEYIKNASIQLIKSNIALYTDKPRTNTISPIEGHPINVIIDDEETLPPMPDMPLVQDMTLVVDQGLIISNKDEQSTNMMKTIEYHTINVPIDDEQPHPNMIQIIYPDMPSLNVDPPSMVSIPVDQGLIKSNKDELSTNIIDLIKDHPINVTINDEQPHPNMIQIIYPDMPSLNVDPPSMVSIPVDQGLIISNKDEQSTNMMKTIEYHPINVTTDDEDMLPPMPDMPWVQVDPSSVVPIPVDQGFLSRYSLNEVVLAKRFNSYFWPAKIIEVYSDKMYVTFFPLSEEMEKEEVSSKEDVKAFTDEEIEAAGVSLCTGLSQEAFEFAKKFALEELSRIHSR
;
A
#
# COMPACT_ATOMS: atom_id res chain seq x y z
N MET A 1 1.50 1.69 -16.80
CA MET A 1 1.33 0.71 -15.72
C MET A 1 2.02 -0.57 -16.14
N THR A 2 2.95 -1.07 -15.32
CA THR A 2 3.45 -2.45 -15.45
C THR A 2 2.25 -3.41 -15.41
N PRO A 3 2.23 -4.47 -16.23
CA PRO A 3 1.14 -5.43 -16.19
C PRO A 3 1.14 -6.13 -14.83
N THR A 4 0.23 -5.73 -13.94
CA THR A 4 -0.03 -6.41 -12.67
C THR A 4 -0.35 -7.88 -12.97
N LEU A 5 0.32 -8.80 -12.28
CA LEU A 5 0.00 -10.23 -12.32
C LEU A 5 -1.48 -10.39 -11.98
N MET A 6 -2.22 -11.10 -12.83
CA MET A 6 -3.64 -11.32 -12.65
C MET A 6 -3.85 -12.50 -11.70
N THR A 7 -3.51 -12.32 -10.42
CA THR A 7 -3.69 -13.33 -9.37
C THR A 7 -5.10 -13.28 -8.79
N LYS A 8 -5.45 -14.25 -7.94
CA LYS A 8 -6.67 -14.27 -7.13
C LYS A 8 -6.89 -12.97 -6.34
N GLU A 9 -5.83 -12.42 -5.75
CA GLU A 9 -5.85 -11.17 -4.97
C GLU A 9 -6.18 -10.00 -5.87
N SER A 10 -5.63 -9.98 -7.09
CA SER A 10 -5.93 -8.95 -8.09
C SER A 10 -7.41 -8.93 -8.46
N PHE A 11 -8.07 -10.09 -8.55
CA PHE A 11 -9.51 -10.20 -8.82
C PHE A 11 -10.35 -9.73 -7.63
N ARG A 12 -9.81 -9.76 -6.41
CA ARG A 12 -10.46 -9.23 -5.21
C ARG A 12 -10.30 -7.71 -5.09
N GLU A 13 -9.34 -7.10 -5.79
CA GLU A 13 -9.12 -5.64 -5.74
C GLU A 13 -10.27 -4.83 -6.36
N LYS A 14 -10.58 -3.68 -5.77
CA LYS A 14 -11.64 -2.79 -6.25
C LYS A 14 -11.42 -2.28 -7.67
N THR A 15 -10.16 -2.10 -8.05
CA THR A 15 -9.72 -1.67 -9.38
C THR A 15 -10.02 -2.70 -10.47
N ALA A 16 -10.21 -3.97 -10.12
CA ALA A 16 -10.53 -5.05 -11.05
C ALA A 16 -12.03 -5.24 -11.33
N ALA A 17 -12.92 -4.48 -10.67
CA ALA A 17 -14.38 -4.70 -10.73
C ALA A 17 -14.95 -4.73 -12.16
N VAL A 18 -14.62 -3.76 -13.01
CA VAL A 18 -15.09 -3.77 -14.41
C VAL A 18 -14.43 -4.88 -15.22
N HIS A 19 -13.16 -5.14 -14.97
CA HIS A 19 -12.41 -6.17 -15.68
C HIS A 19 -13.00 -7.57 -15.43
N ILE A 20 -13.43 -7.88 -14.20
CA ILE A 20 -14.06 -9.17 -13.88
C ILE A 20 -15.47 -9.28 -14.47
N VAL A 21 -16.26 -8.18 -14.49
CA VAL A 21 -17.57 -8.16 -15.16
C VAL A 21 -17.43 -8.41 -16.66
N LEU A 22 -16.53 -7.69 -17.34
CA LEU A 22 -16.29 -7.87 -18.77
C LEU A 22 -15.78 -9.28 -19.08
N LEU A 23 -14.92 -9.82 -18.23
CA LEU A 23 -14.41 -11.18 -18.34
C LEU A 23 -15.56 -12.20 -18.28
N VAL A 24 -16.42 -12.15 -17.27
CA VAL A 24 -17.54 -13.09 -17.11
C VAL A 24 -18.55 -12.96 -18.25
N ASN A 25 -18.86 -11.74 -18.68
CA ASN A 25 -19.69 -11.50 -19.85
C ASN A 25 -19.10 -12.14 -21.11
N TYR A 26 -17.79 -12.03 -21.30
CA TYR A 26 -17.10 -12.66 -22.43
C TYR A 26 -17.11 -14.20 -22.32
N LEU A 27 -16.85 -14.77 -21.13
CA LEU A 27 -16.87 -16.21 -20.90
C LEU A 27 -18.26 -16.80 -21.18
N ASN A 28 -19.32 -16.13 -20.74
CA ASN A 28 -20.70 -16.51 -21.00
C ASN A 28 -21.05 -16.41 -22.50
N LYS A 29 -20.74 -15.28 -23.12
CA LYS A 29 -21.05 -15.04 -24.55
C LYS A 29 -20.39 -16.06 -25.47
N ASN A 30 -19.16 -16.47 -25.18
CA ASN A 30 -18.40 -17.39 -26.02
C ASN A 30 -18.46 -18.84 -25.53
N LYS A 31 -19.29 -19.16 -24.52
CA LYS A 31 -19.46 -20.50 -23.95
C LYS A 31 -18.12 -21.17 -23.57
N ILE A 32 -17.17 -20.39 -23.05
CA ILE A 32 -15.83 -20.86 -22.69
C ILE A 32 -15.92 -21.85 -21.53
N THR A 33 -15.39 -23.05 -21.66
CA THR A 33 -15.30 -24.06 -20.60
C THR A 33 -13.89 -24.12 -20.00
N GLN A 34 -13.74 -24.87 -18.91
CA GLN A 34 -12.44 -25.09 -18.26
C GLN A 34 -11.40 -25.68 -19.23
N GLU A 35 -11.80 -26.60 -20.11
CA GLU A 35 -10.92 -27.25 -21.09
C GLU A 35 -10.35 -26.26 -22.11
N ASN A 36 -11.06 -25.16 -22.39
CA ASN A 36 -10.59 -24.15 -23.32
C ASN A 36 -9.39 -23.36 -22.77
N LEU A 37 -9.10 -23.43 -21.46
CA LEU A 37 -7.96 -22.74 -20.85
C LEU A 37 -6.60 -23.31 -21.27
N ASP A 38 -6.57 -24.53 -21.78
CA ASP A 38 -5.34 -25.15 -22.30
C ASP A 38 -5.00 -24.69 -23.73
N ASN A 39 -5.95 -24.05 -24.42
CA ASN A 39 -5.71 -23.47 -25.73
C ASN A 39 -5.16 -22.03 -25.61
N GLU A 40 -3.88 -21.85 -25.94
CA GLU A 40 -3.20 -20.55 -25.84
C GLU A 40 -3.88 -19.45 -26.68
N ALA A 41 -4.44 -19.78 -27.83
CA ALA A 41 -5.13 -18.80 -28.68
C ALA A 41 -6.42 -18.29 -28.02
N ILE A 42 -7.21 -19.20 -27.42
CA ILE A 42 -8.42 -18.83 -26.68
C ILE A 42 -8.05 -18.02 -25.43
N LEU A 43 -7.03 -18.43 -24.68
CA LEU A 43 -6.58 -17.71 -23.49
C LEU A 43 -6.12 -16.28 -23.81
N ASN A 44 -5.38 -16.10 -24.92
CA ASN A 44 -5.02 -14.77 -25.41
C ASN A 44 -6.24 -13.95 -25.83
N ASP A 45 -7.26 -14.57 -26.44
CA ASP A 45 -8.50 -13.89 -26.81
C ASP A 45 -9.30 -13.44 -25.58
N ILE A 46 -9.40 -14.30 -24.55
CA ILE A 46 -10.01 -13.96 -23.25
C ILE A 46 -9.31 -12.74 -22.64
N ILE A 47 -7.97 -12.72 -22.59
CA ILE A 47 -7.24 -11.60 -21.99
C ILE A 47 -7.43 -10.31 -22.80
N ARG A 48 -7.39 -10.40 -24.13
CA ARG A 48 -7.48 -9.22 -25.00
C ARG A 48 -8.89 -8.64 -25.06
N LYS A 49 -9.89 -9.50 -25.26
CA LYS A 49 -11.29 -9.08 -25.47
C LYS A 49 -12.12 -9.13 -24.19
N GLY A 50 -11.94 -10.15 -23.36
CA GLY A 50 -12.70 -10.31 -22.12
C GLY A 50 -12.33 -9.31 -21.05
N ILE A 51 -11.04 -9.03 -20.85
CA ILE A 51 -10.61 -8.08 -19.80
C ILE A 51 -10.67 -6.63 -20.30
N GLY A 52 -10.80 -6.40 -21.61
CA GLY A 52 -10.83 -5.05 -22.19
C GLY A 52 -9.51 -4.29 -22.06
N LYS A 53 -8.40 -4.98 -21.75
CA LYS A 53 -7.07 -4.37 -21.84
C LYS A 53 -6.72 -4.30 -23.31
N SER A 54 -6.62 -3.09 -23.87
CA SER A 54 -5.97 -2.84 -25.16
C SER A 54 -4.47 -3.14 -25.04
N VAL A 55 -4.14 -4.41 -24.87
CA VAL A 55 -2.78 -4.90 -24.74
C VAL A 55 -2.15 -4.77 -26.12
N ARG A 56 -1.56 -3.61 -26.41
CA ARG A 56 -0.78 -3.40 -27.64
C ARG A 56 0.45 -4.30 -27.72
N LYS A 57 0.89 -4.89 -26.59
CA LYS A 57 2.09 -5.73 -26.48
C LYS A 57 1.74 -7.08 -25.86
N ARG A 58 2.01 -8.19 -26.57
CA ARG A 58 1.83 -9.57 -26.07
C ARG A 58 2.28 -9.67 -24.61
N LEU A 59 1.40 -10.19 -23.74
CA LEU A 59 1.74 -10.35 -22.33
C LEU A 59 2.89 -11.36 -22.18
N PRO A 60 3.78 -11.18 -21.18
CA PRO A 60 4.76 -12.19 -20.85
C PRO A 60 4.08 -13.52 -20.53
N THR A 61 4.66 -14.65 -20.95
CA THR A 61 4.12 -16.01 -20.71
C THR A 61 3.82 -16.26 -19.23
N LYS A 62 4.66 -15.75 -18.32
CA LYS A 62 4.43 -15.82 -16.87
C LYS A 62 3.09 -15.22 -16.45
N ASN A 63 2.68 -14.11 -17.05
CA ASN A 63 1.41 -13.45 -16.73
C ASN A 63 0.22 -14.19 -17.31
N ILE A 64 0.38 -14.80 -18.48
CA ILE A 64 -0.64 -15.64 -19.12
C ILE A 64 -0.87 -16.89 -18.26
N ASN A 65 0.19 -17.54 -17.80
CA ASN A 65 0.11 -18.70 -16.91
C ASN A 65 -0.53 -18.34 -15.56
N ALA A 66 -0.13 -17.21 -14.95
CA ALA A 66 -0.75 -16.75 -13.70
C ALA A 66 -2.25 -16.48 -13.86
N PHE A 67 -2.66 -15.91 -15.00
CA PHE A 67 -4.07 -15.69 -15.32
C PHE A 67 -4.83 -17.01 -15.51
N LYS A 68 -4.23 -17.97 -16.24
CA LYS A 68 -4.77 -19.32 -16.42
C LYS A 68 -5.01 -20.01 -15.08
N GLU A 69 -4.00 -20.04 -14.22
CA GLU A 69 -4.12 -20.67 -12.89
C GLU A 69 -5.15 -19.95 -12.01
N THR A 70 -5.29 -18.63 -12.14
CA THR A 70 -6.34 -17.89 -11.43
C THR A 70 -7.74 -18.27 -11.92
N LEU A 71 -7.96 -18.40 -13.23
CA LEU A 71 -9.24 -18.89 -13.75
C LEU A 71 -9.52 -20.33 -13.33
N ARG A 72 -8.49 -21.17 -13.27
CA ARG A 72 -8.61 -22.54 -12.78
C ARG A 72 -9.00 -22.59 -11.31
N PHE A 73 -8.36 -21.76 -10.50
CA PHE A 73 -8.65 -21.63 -9.07
C PHE A 73 -10.11 -21.26 -8.81
N PHE A 74 -10.66 -20.30 -9.56
CA PHE A 74 -12.06 -19.89 -9.39
C PHE A 74 -13.07 -20.89 -9.97
N ASN A 75 -12.61 -21.85 -10.78
CA ASN A 75 -13.45 -22.68 -11.66
C ASN A 75 -14.32 -21.82 -12.60
N ILE A 76 -14.15 -21.93 -13.91
CA ILE A 76 -14.88 -21.06 -14.86
C ILE A 76 -16.41 -21.16 -14.69
N ASP A 77 -16.94 -22.35 -14.48
CA ASP A 77 -18.39 -22.54 -14.41
C ASP A 77 -18.97 -22.06 -13.09
N GLU A 78 -18.19 -22.12 -12.01
CA GLU A 78 -18.52 -21.47 -10.75
C GLU A 78 -18.45 -19.94 -10.90
N LEU A 79 -17.35 -19.41 -11.46
CA LEU A 79 -17.16 -17.97 -11.69
C LEU A 79 -18.29 -17.34 -12.50
N LYS A 80 -18.86 -18.04 -13.49
CA LYS A 80 -19.99 -17.56 -14.29
C LYS A 80 -21.31 -17.50 -13.52
N LYS A 81 -21.49 -18.40 -12.54
CA LYS A 81 -22.72 -18.54 -11.74
C LYS A 81 -22.68 -17.68 -10.49
N THR A 82 -21.50 -17.47 -9.92
CA THR A 82 -21.32 -16.74 -8.66
C THR A 82 -21.56 -15.26 -8.85
N ASN A 83 -22.37 -14.68 -7.96
CA ASN A 83 -22.54 -13.23 -7.87
C ASN A 83 -21.20 -12.56 -7.60
N LEU A 84 -20.74 -11.69 -8.51
CA LEU A 84 -19.37 -11.20 -8.52
C LEU A 84 -19.03 -10.26 -7.36
N TYR A 85 -20.04 -9.72 -6.64
CA TYR A 85 -19.80 -9.03 -5.36
C TYR A 85 -19.29 -9.96 -4.25
N ARG A 86 -19.46 -11.29 -4.37
CA ARG A 86 -18.86 -12.28 -3.45
C ARG A 86 -17.36 -12.46 -3.70
N ILE A 87 -16.88 -12.05 -4.88
CA ILE A 87 -15.47 -12.20 -5.29
C ILE A 87 -14.74 -10.86 -5.23
N ASN A 88 -15.33 -9.80 -5.79
CA ASN A 88 -14.68 -8.51 -6.00
C ASN A 88 -15.20 -7.43 -5.04
N ARG A 89 -14.27 -6.79 -4.32
CA ARG A 89 -14.58 -5.76 -3.31
C ARG A 89 -15.17 -4.48 -3.89
N GLY A 90 -14.87 -4.16 -5.15
CA GLY A 90 -15.40 -2.99 -5.84
C GLY A 90 -16.88 -3.17 -6.17
N ILE A 91 -17.24 -4.36 -6.66
CA ILE A 91 -18.64 -4.73 -6.92
C ILE A 91 -19.42 -4.81 -5.60
N LEU A 92 -18.83 -5.40 -4.55
CA LEU A 92 -19.42 -5.43 -3.22
C LEU A 92 -19.70 -4.02 -2.68
N ALA A 93 -18.76 -3.09 -2.83
CA ALA A 93 -18.93 -1.70 -2.37
C ALA A 93 -20.06 -0.99 -3.11
N VAL A 94 -20.21 -1.19 -4.43
CA VAL A 94 -21.31 -0.63 -5.22
C VAL A 94 -22.64 -1.27 -4.82
N ALA A 95 -22.70 -2.59 -4.70
CA ALA A 95 -23.90 -3.30 -4.27
C ALA A 95 -24.37 -2.85 -2.88
N CYS A 96 -23.43 -2.68 -1.95
CA CYS A 96 -23.70 -2.19 -0.60
C CYS A 96 -24.27 -0.76 -0.58
N ILE A 97 -23.72 0.16 -1.38
CA ILE A 97 -24.23 1.53 -1.45
C ILE A 97 -25.58 1.57 -2.16
N GLU A 98 -25.68 0.98 -3.34
CA GLU A 98 -26.79 1.19 -4.27
C GLU A 98 -27.96 0.23 -4.07
N HIS A 99 -27.82 -0.85 -3.32
CA HIS A 99 -28.92 -1.80 -3.07
C HIS A 99 -29.24 -2.03 -1.59
N VAL A 100 -28.31 -1.71 -0.67
CA VAL A 100 -28.50 -1.88 0.78
C VAL A 100 -28.71 -0.54 1.47
N LEU A 101 -27.74 0.39 1.37
CA LEU A 101 -27.78 1.63 2.14
C LEU A 101 -28.68 2.71 1.52
N TYR A 102 -28.64 2.85 0.20
CA TYR A 102 -29.27 3.96 -0.51
C TYR A 102 -29.95 3.50 -1.83
N PRO A 103 -30.91 2.55 -1.78
CA PRO A 103 -31.49 1.90 -2.96
C PRO A 103 -32.22 2.84 -3.94
N GLU A 104 -32.67 3.99 -3.46
CA GLU A 104 -33.48 4.93 -4.24
C GLU A 104 -32.80 6.28 -4.47
N LYS A 105 -31.52 6.41 -4.10
CA LYS A 105 -30.80 7.66 -4.27
C LYS A 105 -30.30 7.81 -5.69
N ASP A 106 -30.23 9.06 -6.13
CA ASP A 106 -29.68 9.38 -7.43
C ASP A 106 -28.17 9.13 -7.50
N HIS A 107 -27.66 9.10 -8.74
CA HIS A 107 -26.26 8.84 -9.01
C HIS A 107 -25.32 9.91 -8.44
N ARG A 108 -25.81 11.12 -8.17
CA ARG A 108 -25.01 12.23 -7.64
C ARG A 108 -24.74 12.01 -6.16
N GLU A 109 -25.71 11.51 -5.41
CA GLU A 109 -25.56 11.14 -4.01
C GLU A 109 -24.63 9.94 -3.85
N HIS A 110 -24.78 8.88 -4.67
CA HIS A 110 -23.84 7.75 -4.65
C HIS A 110 -22.39 8.20 -4.91
N ARG A 111 -22.20 9.16 -5.82
CA ARG A 111 -20.88 9.72 -6.16
C ARG A 111 -20.20 10.39 -4.96
N LYS A 112 -20.95 11.09 -4.11
CA LYS A 112 -20.41 11.69 -2.88
C LYS A 112 -19.90 10.60 -1.93
N ILE A 113 -20.62 9.48 -1.85
CA ILE A 113 -20.23 8.34 -1.02
C ILE A 113 -18.95 7.68 -1.58
N TYR A 114 -18.81 7.54 -2.90
CA TYR A 114 -17.57 6.99 -3.50
C TYR A 114 -16.35 7.90 -3.36
N ASN A 115 -16.53 9.21 -3.11
CA ASN A 115 -15.46 10.13 -2.71
C ASN A 115 -15.19 10.12 -1.19
N CYS A 116 -15.88 9.26 -0.43
CA CYS A 116 -15.86 9.06 1.02
C CYS A 116 -14.73 9.80 1.75
N ASN A 117 -15.05 10.89 2.45
CA ASN A 117 -14.17 11.50 3.45
C ASN A 117 -14.44 10.88 4.83
N ASP A 118 -13.72 11.30 5.87
CA ASP A 118 -13.84 10.69 7.21
C ASP A 118 -15.25 10.89 7.80
N ALA A 119 -15.84 12.08 7.63
CA ALA A 119 -17.20 12.35 8.09
C ALA A 119 -18.25 11.45 7.39
N MET A 120 -18.15 11.31 6.06
CA MET A 120 -19.03 10.43 5.29
C MET A 120 -18.81 8.96 5.67
N ALA A 121 -17.57 8.54 5.91
CA ALA A 121 -17.27 7.19 6.37
C ALA A 121 -17.93 6.87 7.72
N THR A 122 -17.92 7.82 8.66
CA THR A 122 -18.64 7.70 9.92
C THR A 122 -20.14 7.51 9.70
N VAL A 123 -20.77 8.35 8.87
CA VAL A 123 -22.21 8.26 8.57
C VAL A 123 -22.58 6.93 7.92
N VAL A 124 -21.82 6.53 6.89
CA VAL A 124 -22.08 5.29 6.15
C VAL A 124 -21.95 4.06 7.05
N TYR A 125 -20.93 4.01 7.90
CA TYR A 125 -20.74 2.88 8.81
C TYR A 125 -21.80 2.83 9.91
N LYS A 126 -22.21 3.98 10.47
CA LYS A 126 -23.32 4.04 11.43
C LYS A 126 -24.62 3.54 10.79
N ASN A 127 -24.89 3.91 9.54
CA ASN A 127 -26.06 3.42 8.80
C ASN A 127 -26.00 1.91 8.57
N LEU A 128 -24.84 1.35 8.19
CA LEU A 128 -24.65 -0.09 8.09
C LEU A 128 -24.92 -0.80 9.41
N ARG A 129 -24.35 -0.30 10.51
CA ARG A 129 -24.57 -0.87 11.85
C ARG A 129 -26.03 -0.83 12.28
N LYS A 130 -26.73 0.27 11.96
CA LYS A 130 -28.17 0.43 12.24
C LYS A 130 -29.00 -0.63 11.51
N LEU A 131 -28.67 -0.94 10.25
CA LEU A 131 -29.34 -2.00 9.50
C LEU A 131 -29.08 -3.41 10.09
N CYS A 132 -28.01 -3.59 10.84
CA CYS A 132 -27.72 -4.79 11.63
C CYS A 132 -28.30 -4.76 13.06
N GLY A 133 -29.13 -3.75 13.41
CA GLY A 133 -29.74 -3.65 14.74
C GLY A 133 -28.84 -3.10 15.85
N PHE A 134 -27.64 -2.59 15.53
CA PHE A 134 -26.78 -1.94 16.52
C PHE A 134 -27.19 -0.47 16.73
N THR A 135 -27.03 0.01 17.97
CA THR A 135 -27.21 1.43 18.32
C THR A 135 -26.12 2.29 17.68
N THR A 136 -26.47 3.54 17.32
CA THR A 136 -25.57 4.49 16.64
C THR A 136 -24.92 5.49 17.60
N GLU A 137 -25.14 5.36 18.90
CA GLU A 137 -24.74 6.34 19.92
C GLU A 137 -23.24 6.33 20.16
N ASP A 138 -22.58 5.18 19.98
CA ASP A 138 -21.14 5.09 20.21
C ASP A 138 -20.33 5.93 19.20
N GLU A 139 -19.31 6.59 19.71
CA GLU A 139 -18.26 7.19 18.90
C GLU A 139 -17.49 6.06 18.20
N LEU A 140 -17.30 6.20 16.88
CA LEU A 140 -16.56 5.19 16.13
C LEU A 140 -15.07 5.37 16.35
N ASP A 141 -14.39 4.28 16.70
CA ASP A 141 -12.93 4.20 16.68
C ASP A 141 -12.38 4.74 15.33
N PRO A 142 -11.41 5.68 15.35
CA PRO A 142 -10.80 6.23 14.14
C PRO A 142 -10.31 5.17 13.14
N ILE A 143 -9.88 4.00 13.62
CA ILE A 143 -9.44 2.91 12.72
C ILE A 143 -10.62 2.43 11.87
N THR A 144 -11.80 2.25 12.47
CA THR A 144 -13.04 1.88 11.77
C THR A 144 -13.40 2.92 10.73
N VAL A 145 -13.33 4.21 11.07
CA VAL A 145 -13.60 5.31 10.12
C VAL A 145 -12.66 5.23 8.92
N ILE A 146 -11.36 5.03 9.14
CA ILE A 146 -10.40 4.93 8.03
C ILE A 146 -10.61 3.65 7.20
N SER A 147 -10.95 2.53 7.83
CA SER A 147 -11.26 1.27 7.15
C SER A 147 -12.50 1.39 6.28
N THR A 148 -13.57 2.00 6.80
CA THR A 148 -14.79 2.32 6.05
C THR A 148 -14.48 3.23 4.87
N ARG A 149 -13.73 4.32 5.11
CA ARG A 149 -13.27 5.21 4.06
C ARG A 149 -12.50 4.45 3.00
N SER A 150 -11.56 3.59 3.40
CA SER A 150 -10.76 2.77 2.51
C SER A 150 -11.58 1.76 1.71
N PHE A 151 -12.69 1.25 2.27
CA PHE A 151 -13.59 0.34 1.59
C PHE A 151 -14.40 1.05 0.51
N PHE A 152 -15.08 2.15 0.84
CA PHE A 152 -15.97 2.85 -0.10
C PHE A 152 -15.26 3.82 -1.05
N ARG A 153 -14.15 4.45 -0.64
CA ARG A 153 -13.45 5.42 -1.49
C ARG A 153 -12.81 4.74 -2.70
N SER A 154 -13.19 5.16 -3.91
CA SER A 154 -12.61 4.64 -5.15
C SER A 154 -12.60 5.70 -6.23
N THR A 155 -11.40 6.08 -6.69
CA THR A 155 -11.22 7.05 -7.79
C THR A 155 -11.87 6.61 -9.08
N MET A 156 -11.90 5.30 -9.35
CA MET A 156 -12.56 4.76 -10.52
C MET A 156 -14.08 4.92 -10.43
N LEU A 157 -14.69 4.62 -9.27
CA LEU A 157 -16.14 4.72 -9.09
C LEU A 157 -16.61 6.18 -9.11
N TYR A 158 -15.85 7.12 -8.55
CA TYR A 158 -16.28 8.52 -8.52
C TYR A 158 -15.92 9.30 -9.81
N ASN A 159 -14.79 9.07 -10.46
CA ASN A 159 -14.42 9.85 -11.66
C ASN A 159 -14.91 9.25 -12.97
N ASN A 160 -15.00 7.91 -13.07
CA ASN A 160 -15.24 7.25 -14.34
C ASN A 160 -16.69 6.79 -14.46
N LYS A 161 -17.50 7.61 -15.14
CA LYS A 161 -18.93 7.34 -15.37
C LYS A 161 -19.15 5.97 -16.03
N THR A 162 -18.41 5.68 -17.09
CA THR A 162 -18.51 4.40 -17.83
C THR A 162 -18.17 3.20 -16.95
N PHE A 163 -17.17 3.32 -16.07
CA PHE A 163 -16.80 2.25 -15.15
C PHE A 163 -17.96 1.88 -14.21
N LEU A 164 -18.61 2.90 -13.64
CA LEU A 164 -19.73 2.69 -12.72
C LEU A 164 -20.98 2.18 -13.44
N GLU A 165 -21.25 2.66 -14.66
CA GLU A 165 -22.37 2.17 -15.50
C GLU A 165 -22.25 0.67 -15.80
N ILE A 166 -21.06 0.18 -16.15
CA ILE A 166 -20.83 -1.26 -16.37
C ILE A 166 -21.17 -2.08 -15.12
N LEU A 167 -20.80 -1.60 -13.93
CA LEU A 167 -21.12 -2.28 -12.68
C LEU A 167 -22.61 -2.27 -12.37
N ARG A 168 -23.29 -1.16 -12.63
CA ARG A 168 -24.74 -1.05 -12.46
C ARG A 168 -25.49 -1.96 -13.42
N ASP A 169 -25.08 -2.00 -14.68
CA ASP A 169 -25.70 -2.87 -15.67
C ASP A 169 -25.50 -4.33 -15.30
N TYR A 170 -24.33 -4.71 -14.77
CA TYR A 170 -24.14 -6.03 -14.17
C TYR A 170 -25.08 -6.28 -12.98
N LEU A 171 -25.13 -5.38 -11.99
CA LEU A 171 -25.97 -5.58 -10.80
C LEU A 171 -27.48 -5.64 -11.12
N LYS A 172 -27.95 -4.98 -12.19
CA LYS A 172 -29.34 -5.14 -12.68
C LYS A 172 -29.65 -6.55 -13.20
N THR A 173 -28.64 -7.31 -13.61
CA THR A 173 -28.83 -8.70 -14.08
C THR A 173 -28.83 -9.71 -12.94
N VAL A 174 -28.45 -9.29 -11.73
CA VAL A 174 -28.38 -10.16 -10.55
C VAL A 174 -29.64 -9.97 -9.72
N ASP A 175 -30.27 -11.08 -9.32
CA ASP A 175 -31.36 -11.05 -8.35
C ASP A 175 -30.80 -10.79 -6.93
N ILE A 176 -30.95 -9.56 -6.45
CA ILE A 176 -30.51 -9.13 -5.11
C ILE A 176 -31.73 -9.11 -4.18
N ASN A 177 -32.14 -10.31 -3.79
CA ASN A 177 -33.22 -10.54 -2.83
C ASN A 177 -32.81 -10.13 -1.39
N VAL A 178 -33.69 -10.36 -0.42
CA VAL A 178 -33.44 -9.98 0.99
C VAL A 178 -32.22 -10.69 1.58
N GLU A 179 -32.01 -11.96 1.24
CA GLU A 179 -30.88 -12.77 1.72
C GLU A 179 -29.56 -12.23 1.15
N GLU A 180 -29.52 -11.90 -0.14
CA GLU A 180 -28.33 -11.30 -0.76
C GLU A 180 -28.04 -9.91 -0.21
N LYS A 181 -29.06 -9.10 0.12
CA LYS A 181 -28.84 -7.82 0.81
C LYS A 181 -28.19 -8.03 2.18
N HIS A 182 -28.66 -9.03 2.92
CA HIS A 182 -28.09 -9.38 4.22
C HIS A 182 -26.63 -9.86 4.08
N TYR A 183 -26.35 -10.71 3.08
CA TYR A 183 -24.99 -11.12 2.75
C TYR A 183 -24.10 -9.91 2.41
N ILE A 184 -24.53 -9.04 1.50
CA ILE A 184 -23.76 -7.86 1.07
C ILE A 184 -23.44 -6.96 2.27
N MET A 185 -24.42 -6.75 3.15
CA MET A 185 -24.27 -5.98 4.37
C MET A 185 -23.22 -6.60 5.31
N ASN A 186 -23.39 -7.87 5.67
CA ASN A 186 -22.48 -8.57 6.58
C ASN A 186 -21.07 -8.69 6.01
N ALA A 187 -20.93 -9.04 4.72
CA ALA A 187 -19.66 -9.11 4.04
C ALA A 187 -18.96 -7.75 4.01
N SER A 188 -19.71 -6.65 3.81
CA SER A 188 -19.14 -5.30 3.86
C SER A 188 -18.63 -4.93 5.25
N ILE A 189 -19.42 -5.21 6.29
CA ILE A 189 -19.03 -4.96 7.69
C ILE A 189 -17.81 -5.80 8.07
N GLN A 190 -17.83 -7.10 7.77
CA GLN A 190 -16.70 -8.00 8.00
C GLN A 190 -15.46 -7.47 7.28
N PHE A 191 -15.58 -6.98 6.05
CA PHE A 191 -14.44 -6.43 5.33
C PHE A 191 -13.86 -5.17 5.97
N ILE A 192 -14.73 -4.27 6.44
CA ILE A 192 -14.35 -3.04 7.15
C ILE A 192 -13.69 -3.38 8.48
N ASN A 193 -14.24 -4.33 9.24
CA ASN A 193 -13.77 -4.73 10.54
C ASN A 193 -12.48 -5.57 10.45
N ASN A 194 -12.34 -6.45 9.46
CA ASN A 194 -11.09 -7.20 9.25
C ASN A 194 -9.95 -6.29 8.78
N LYS A 195 -10.24 -5.14 8.16
CA LYS A 195 -9.17 -4.15 7.92
C LYS A 195 -8.67 -3.50 9.20
N LYS A 196 -9.45 -3.52 10.29
CA LYS A 196 -8.96 -3.18 11.63
C LYS A 196 -7.84 -4.15 12.01
N THR A 197 -8.00 -5.46 11.82
CA THR A 197 -6.96 -6.46 12.16
C THR A 197 -5.69 -6.32 11.32
N PHE A 198 -5.80 -6.12 9.99
CA PHE A 198 -4.61 -5.88 9.15
C PHE A 198 -3.84 -4.59 9.48
N ARG A 199 -4.50 -3.60 10.09
CA ARG A 199 -3.83 -2.38 10.56
C ARG A 199 -3.41 -2.45 12.02
N THR A 200 -4.04 -3.28 12.85
CA THR A 200 -3.60 -3.49 14.24
C THR A 200 -2.46 -4.50 14.37
N ILE A 201 -2.18 -5.34 13.36
CA ILE A 201 -0.96 -6.17 13.30
C ILE A 201 0.29 -5.32 12.94
N HIS A 202 0.08 -4.10 12.42
CA HIS A 202 1.09 -3.04 12.39
C HIS A 202 0.57 -1.83 13.19
N PRO A 203 0.52 -1.89 14.54
CA PRO A 203 0.08 -0.76 15.35
C PRO A 203 1.04 0.42 15.24
N VAL A 204 2.23 0.21 14.66
CA VAL A 204 3.09 1.30 14.21
C VAL A 204 2.49 1.83 12.91
N PRO A 205 1.85 3.01 12.87
CA PRO A 205 1.54 3.65 11.59
C PRO A 205 2.81 3.61 10.76
N LEU A 206 2.77 2.91 9.61
CA LEU A 206 3.91 2.83 8.70
C LEU A 206 4.51 4.24 8.61
N PRO A 207 5.77 4.43 9.04
CA PRO A 207 6.34 5.76 9.24
C PRO A 207 6.09 6.54 7.95
N ARG A 208 5.31 7.61 8.06
CA ARG A 208 4.89 8.39 6.88
C ARG A 208 6.11 8.99 6.23
N TYR A 209 7.12 9.29 7.05
CA TYR A 209 8.40 9.81 6.62
C TYR A 209 9.53 9.14 7.41
N ILE A 210 10.23 8.19 6.77
CA ILE A 210 11.53 7.73 7.24
C ILE A 210 12.55 8.80 6.82
N MET A 211 12.92 9.69 7.75
CA MET A 211 13.82 10.83 7.52
C MET A 211 15.29 10.42 7.61
N ASN A 212 15.69 9.47 6.76
CA ASN A 212 17.07 9.01 6.68
C ASN A 212 17.95 9.87 5.76
N GLN A 213 19.23 9.53 5.63
CA GLN A 213 20.16 10.21 4.72
C GLN A 213 19.60 10.32 3.27
N LYS A 214 18.97 9.25 2.77
CA LYS A 214 18.34 9.24 1.44
C LYS A 214 17.16 10.20 1.34
N TYR A 215 16.46 10.48 2.44
CA TYR A 215 15.43 11.51 2.50
C TYR A 215 16.03 12.89 2.23
N PHE A 216 17.09 13.27 2.94
CA PHE A 216 17.72 14.59 2.75
C PHE A 216 18.48 14.73 1.43
N GLN A 217 18.92 13.64 0.82
CA GLN A 217 19.52 13.67 -0.53
C GLN A 217 18.50 13.88 -1.66
N LYS A 218 17.20 13.66 -1.44
CA LYS A 218 16.16 13.84 -2.48
C LYS A 218 15.99 15.31 -2.84
N LYS A 219 15.98 15.59 -4.14
CA LYS A 219 15.77 16.95 -4.70
C LYS A 219 14.54 17.68 -4.15
N GLY A 220 13.43 16.94 -4.01
CA GLY A 220 12.17 17.48 -3.52
C GLY A 220 12.22 17.95 -2.06
N ASN A 221 13.27 17.61 -1.32
CA ASN A 221 13.43 17.89 0.11
C ASN A 221 14.46 18.99 0.39
N ALA A 222 14.92 19.75 -0.62
CA ALA A 222 15.87 20.85 -0.43
C ALA A 222 15.38 21.88 0.59
N GLU A 223 14.14 22.34 0.46
CA GLU A 223 13.52 23.28 1.40
C GLU A 223 13.50 22.74 2.83
N VAL A 224 13.27 21.43 2.99
CA VAL A 224 13.23 20.77 4.30
C VAL A 224 14.61 20.77 4.96
N LEU A 225 15.67 20.50 4.19
CA LEU A 225 17.05 20.54 4.69
C LEU A 225 17.47 21.96 5.05
N ILE A 226 17.17 22.96 4.20
CA ILE A 226 17.48 24.37 4.47
C ILE A 226 16.78 24.84 5.74
N ASN A 227 15.49 24.54 5.90
CA ASN A 227 14.75 24.93 7.10
C ASN A 227 15.26 24.23 8.37
N LEU A 228 15.74 22.98 8.25
CA LEU A 228 16.39 22.27 9.35
C LEU A 228 17.65 23.01 9.80
N VAL A 229 18.57 23.31 8.89
CA VAL A 229 19.85 23.96 9.21
C VAL A 229 19.64 25.34 9.80
N ASN A 230 18.80 26.16 9.17
CA ASN A 230 18.42 27.48 9.70
C ASN A 230 17.83 27.40 11.12
N TYR A 231 17.12 26.31 11.44
CA TYR A 231 16.57 26.11 12.78
C TYR A 231 17.64 25.72 13.78
N LEU A 232 18.53 24.78 13.42
CA LEU A 232 19.64 24.35 14.27
C LEU A 232 20.54 25.53 14.65
N GLU A 233 20.90 26.37 13.68
CA GLU A 233 21.69 27.59 13.89
C GLU A 233 20.95 28.60 14.78
N LYS A 234 19.71 28.95 14.41
CA LYS A 234 18.92 29.95 15.14
C LYS A 234 18.64 29.58 16.59
N LYS A 235 18.58 28.27 16.88
CA LYS A 235 18.31 27.75 18.22
C LYS A 235 19.56 27.26 18.94
N GLU A 236 20.73 27.37 18.32
CA GLU A 236 22.01 26.90 18.86
C GLU A 236 21.90 25.47 19.41
N VAL A 237 21.21 24.60 18.66
CA VAL A 237 20.94 23.22 19.09
C VAL A 237 22.24 22.45 19.15
N LYS A 238 22.50 21.77 20.26
CA LYS A 238 23.68 20.92 20.45
C LYS A 238 23.32 19.44 20.31
N GLU A 239 24.33 18.57 20.21
CA GLU A 239 24.09 17.13 20.06
C GLU A 239 23.38 16.54 21.29
N GLU A 240 23.66 17.04 22.49
CA GLU A 240 23.01 16.59 23.72
C GLU A 240 21.51 16.92 23.75
N ASP A 241 21.09 17.99 23.05
CA ASP A 241 19.69 18.37 22.93
C ASP A 241 18.88 17.32 22.12
N LEU A 242 19.54 16.52 21.29
CA LEU A 242 18.91 15.46 20.50
C LEU A 242 18.47 14.26 21.35
N GLU A 243 18.92 14.17 22.61
CA GLU A 243 18.39 13.21 23.58
C GLU A 243 17.00 13.61 24.13
N ASN A 244 16.64 14.89 24.00
CA ASN A 244 15.36 15.40 24.46
C ASN A 244 14.28 15.24 23.39
N GLU A 245 13.36 14.30 23.61
CA GLU A 245 12.24 14.01 22.69
C GLU A 245 11.43 15.26 22.32
N LYS A 246 11.21 16.18 23.28
CA LYS A 246 10.46 17.41 23.05
C LYS A 246 11.18 18.34 22.07
N ILE A 247 12.51 18.41 22.14
CA ILE A 247 13.34 19.19 21.22
C ILE A 247 13.31 18.55 19.84
N LEU A 248 13.44 17.22 19.72
CA LEU A 248 13.30 16.51 18.44
C LEU A 248 11.94 16.80 17.77
N ILE A 249 10.85 16.74 18.53
CA ILE A 249 9.50 17.07 18.03
C ILE A 249 9.43 18.54 17.57
N ASP A 250 10.04 19.46 18.31
CA ASP A 250 10.09 20.88 17.96
C ASP A 250 10.93 21.14 16.70
N ILE A 251 12.06 20.45 16.51
CA ILE A 251 12.86 20.51 15.28
C ILE A 251 12.02 20.00 14.09
N LEU A 252 11.34 18.85 14.24
CA LEU A 252 10.49 18.29 13.19
C LEU A 252 9.33 19.23 12.81
N ARG A 253 8.68 19.84 13.81
CA ARG A 253 7.50 20.70 13.63
C ARG A 253 7.83 22.11 13.17
N LYS A 254 8.72 22.78 13.89
CA LYS A 254 9.05 24.19 13.68
C LYS A 254 10.21 24.34 12.70
N GLY A 255 11.22 23.48 12.80
CA GLY A 255 12.37 23.46 11.90
C GLY A 255 11.98 22.95 10.52
N LEU A 256 11.63 21.67 10.40
CA LEU A 256 11.34 21.06 9.09
C LEU A 256 9.98 21.45 8.50
N LYS A 257 9.09 22.07 9.29
CA LYS A 257 7.67 22.26 8.95
C LYS A 257 6.97 20.94 8.56
N LYS A 258 7.37 19.84 9.21
CA LYS A 258 6.76 18.50 9.07
C LYS A 258 6.03 18.13 10.34
N PHE A 259 5.14 17.14 10.29
CA PHE A 259 4.40 16.70 11.49
C PHE A 259 3.62 17.82 12.22
N VAL A 260 3.20 18.87 11.49
CA VAL A 260 2.48 20.01 12.08
C VAL A 260 1.14 19.58 12.67
N THR A 261 0.47 18.63 12.03
CA THR A 261 -0.90 18.19 12.38
C THR A 261 -0.96 16.90 13.18
N TYR A 262 0.17 16.23 13.42
CA TYR A 262 0.19 14.96 14.16
C TYR A 262 1.50 14.78 14.93
N THR A 263 1.50 13.93 15.95
CA THR A 263 2.70 13.62 16.73
C THR A 263 3.54 12.59 15.97
N PRO A 264 4.85 12.83 15.74
CA PRO A 264 5.75 11.83 15.19
C PRO A 264 5.73 10.55 16.03
N SER A 265 5.85 9.39 15.39
CA SER A 265 6.03 8.13 16.11
C SER A 265 7.45 8.03 16.70
N LYS A 266 7.62 7.21 17.74
CA LYS A 266 8.94 6.95 18.34
C LYS A 266 9.97 6.50 17.29
N LEU A 267 9.58 5.62 16.38
CA LEU A 267 10.45 5.16 15.28
C LEU A 267 10.87 6.31 14.34
N GLU A 268 9.97 7.25 14.02
CA GLU A 268 10.29 8.42 13.20
C GLU A 268 11.27 9.35 13.92
N LEU A 269 11.14 9.50 15.25
CA LEU A 269 12.05 10.29 16.08
C LEU A 269 13.43 9.65 16.17
N GLU A 270 13.51 8.35 16.44
CA GLU A 270 14.78 7.61 16.51
C GLU A 270 15.53 7.64 15.18
N GLU A 271 14.84 7.40 14.06
CA GLU A 271 15.47 7.44 12.74
C GLU A 271 15.94 8.85 12.37
N PHE A 272 15.16 9.88 12.73
CA PHE A 272 15.55 11.28 12.56
C PHE A 272 16.79 11.61 13.40
N LYS A 273 16.77 11.29 14.70
CA LYS A 273 17.90 11.47 15.63
C LYS A 273 19.17 10.81 15.08
N LYS A 274 19.09 9.52 14.74
CA LYS A 274 20.18 8.76 14.15
C LYS A 274 20.73 9.43 12.88
N THR A 275 19.85 9.99 12.06
CA THR A 275 20.25 10.66 10.82
C THR A 275 20.98 11.97 11.08
N ILE A 276 20.52 12.77 12.04
CA ILE A 276 21.21 14.01 12.43
C ILE A 276 22.58 13.69 13.04
N LEU A 277 22.66 12.72 13.95
CA LEU A 277 23.93 12.27 14.53
C LEU A 277 24.90 11.72 13.47
N ASN A 278 24.40 10.99 12.47
CA ASN A 278 25.24 10.52 11.35
C ASN A 278 25.80 11.66 10.49
N TYR A 279 25.08 12.78 10.38
CA TYR A 279 25.63 13.96 9.74
C TYR A 279 26.54 14.75 10.67
N THR A 280 26.32 14.71 11.98
CA THR A 280 26.77 15.68 13.01
C THR A 280 26.13 17.05 12.82
N ILE A 281 25.80 17.75 13.92
CA ILE A 281 25.19 19.08 13.84
C ILE A 281 26.19 20.08 13.22
N ASP A 282 27.45 20.03 13.65
CA ASP A 282 28.50 20.92 13.17
C ASP A 282 28.70 20.83 11.66
N TYR A 283 28.70 19.61 11.10
CA TYR A 283 28.78 19.45 9.64
C TYR A 283 27.53 20.01 8.94
N LEU A 284 26.33 19.83 9.49
CA LEU A 284 25.10 20.37 8.89
C LEU A 284 25.09 21.90 8.84
N THR A 285 25.66 22.57 9.84
CA THR A 285 25.70 24.04 9.93
C THR A 285 26.89 24.65 9.21
N VAL A 286 28.02 23.93 9.09
CA VAL A 286 29.23 24.46 8.43
C VAL A 286 29.29 24.09 6.94
N ALA A 287 28.79 22.91 6.54
CA ALA A 287 28.93 22.46 5.16
C ALA A 287 27.90 23.11 4.23
N ASN A 288 28.35 23.47 3.03
CA ASN A 288 27.47 23.89 1.95
C ASN A 288 26.47 22.78 1.57
N LEU A 289 25.17 23.06 1.67
CA LEU A 289 24.11 22.05 1.59
C LEU A 289 23.95 21.40 0.21
N TYR A 290 24.56 21.95 -0.85
CA TYR A 290 24.67 21.26 -2.14
C TYR A 290 25.54 19.99 -2.07
N ARG A 291 26.40 19.85 -1.05
CA ARG A 291 27.14 18.61 -0.77
C ARG A 291 26.24 17.48 -0.26
N ILE A 292 25.07 17.84 0.28
CA ILE A 292 24.13 16.90 0.90
C ILE A 292 22.89 16.68 0.00
N ASN A 293 22.28 17.75 -0.49
CA ASN A 293 21.02 17.69 -1.23
C ASN A 293 21.22 17.84 -2.74
N ARG A 294 20.73 16.85 -3.50
CA ARG A 294 20.86 16.82 -4.97
C ARG A 294 20.07 17.93 -5.68
N GLY A 295 19.04 18.49 -5.04
CA GLY A 295 18.26 19.59 -5.59
C GLY A 295 19.04 20.90 -5.54
N ILE A 296 19.67 21.18 -4.39
CA ILE A 296 20.57 22.33 -4.23
C ILE A 296 21.76 22.20 -5.19
N LEU A 297 22.36 21.01 -5.29
CA LEU A 297 23.44 20.72 -6.25
C LEU A 297 23.02 21.00 -7.71
N THR A 298 21.81 20.58 -8.10
CA THR A 298 21.29 20.85 -9.44
C THR A 298 21.14 22.35 -9.70
N VAL A 299 20.60 23.10 -8.74
CA VAL A 299 20.40 24.55 -8.90
C VAL A 299 21.74 25.26 -9.03
N VAL A 300 22.68 25.02 -8.10
CA VAL A 300 23.98 25.67 -8.12
C VAL A 300 24.80 25.28 -9.38
N CYS A 301 24.72 24.03 -9.83
CA CYS A 301 25.36 23.61 -11.10
C CYS A 301 24.80 24.36 -12.31
N VAL A 302 23.49 24.64 -12.36
CA VAL A 302 22.89 25.37 -13.48
C VAL A 302 23.19 26.86 -13.37
N GLU A 303 22.94 27.46 -12.22
CA GLU A 303 22.95 28.92 -12.05
C GLU A 303 24.35 29.50 -11.88
N TYR A 304 25.34 28.73 -11.38
CA TYR A 304 26.70 29.22 -11.14
C TYR A 304 27.75 28.60 -12.07
N VAL A 305 27.58 27.36 -12.52
CA VAL A 305 28.58 26.67 -13.37
C VAL A 305 28.24 26.77 -14.86
N LEU A 306 27.01 26.44 -15.25
CA LEU A 306 26.63 26.35 -16.66
C LEU A 306 26.14 27.66 -17.26
N SER A 307 25.45 28.48 -16.48
CA SER A 307 24.79 29.67 -17.00
C SER A 307 24.79 30.80 -15.96
N PRO A 308 25.97 31.29 -15.55
CA PRO A 308 26.07 32.37 -14.56
C PRO A 308 25.39 33.65 -15.04
N GLY A 309 24.60 34.26 -14.14
CA GLY A 309 23.98 35.58 -14.34
C GLY A 309 22.80 35.63 -15.32
N GLN A 310 22.18 34.49 -15.64
CA GLN A 310 20.97 34.47 -16.47
C GLN A 310 19.72 34.88 -15.67
N ASP A 311 18.65 35.23 -16.38
CA ASP A 311 17.37 35.52 -15.75
C ASP A 311 16.62 34.25 -15.32
N TYR A 312 15.57 34.45 -14.52
CA TYR A 312 14.75 33.38 -13.97
C TYR A 312 14.06 32.53 -15.05
N GLU A 313 13.62 33.14 -16.14
CA GLU A 313 12.88 32.45 -17.19
C GLU A 313 13.80 31.52 -18.00
N GLU A 314 15.06 31.91 -18.21
CA GLU A 314 16.07 31.04 -18.81
C GLU A 314 16.39 29.83 -17.92
N TYR A 315 16.54 30.02 -16.61
CA TYR A 315 16.72 28.90 -15.68
C TYR A 315 15.52 27.96 -15.67
N LYS A 316 14.30 28.50 -15.71
CA LYS A 316 13.06 27.71 -15.78
C LYS A 316 13.03 26.84 -17.04
N LYS A 317 13.46 27.38 -18.19
CA LYS A 317 13.63 26.61 -19.43
C LYS A 317 14.70 25.52 -19.32
N ILE A 318 15.69 25.65 -18.43
CA ILE A 318 16.71 24.64 -18.15
C ILE A 318 16.16 23.52 -17.23
N TYR A 319 15.35 23.85 -16.23
CA TYR A 319 14.77 22.83 -15.34
C TYR A 319 13.68 21.98 -16.00
N GLY A 320 13.00 22.52 -17.02
CA GLY A 320 12.00 21.82 -17.83
C GLY A 320 12.56 20.96 -18.98
N VAL A 321 13.88 20.77 -19.03
CA VAL A 321 14.59 20.34 -20.24
C VAL A 321 14.20 18.97 -20.82
N HIS A 322 14.12 18.94 -22.16
CA HIS A 322 14.02 17.73 -22.96
C HIS A 322 15.38 17.03 -23.13
N TYR A 323 15.36 15.76 -23.53
CA TYR A 323 16.55 14.91 -23.65
C TYR A 323 17.71 15.55 -24.43
N SER A 324 17.44 16.22 -25.56
CA SER A 324 18.46 16.86 -26.40
C SER A 324 19.20 17.99 -25.68
N LYS A 325 18.45 18.90 -25.05
CA LYS A 325 19.04 20.02 -24.29
C LYS A 325 19.74 19.55 -23.01
N ALA A 326 19.29 18.47 -22.35
CA ALA A 326 20.01 17.89 -21.21
C ALA A 326 21.34 17.28 -21.62
N SER A 327 21.38 16.64 -22.79
CA SER A 327 22.61 16.08 -23.35
C SER A 327 23.60 17.18 -23.72
N ALA A 328 23.12 18.32 -24.23
CA ALA A 328 23.96 19.48 -24.52
C ALA A 328 24.57 20.09 -23.24
N LEU A 329 23.75 20.31 -22.21
CA LEU A 329 24.22 20.82 -20.90
C LEU A 329 25.24 19.88 -20.26
N TYR A 330 25.06 18.55 -20.38
CA TYR A 330 26.04 17.60 -19.88
C TYR A 330 27.38 17.66 -20.63
N LYS A 331 27.35 17.83 -21.96
CA LYS A 331 28.58 18.00 -22.76
C LYS A 331 29.34 19.24 -22.33
N GLU A 332 28.63 20.36 -22.19
CA GLU A 332 29.18 21.63 -21.71
C GLU A 332 29.78 21.46 -20.33
N LEU A 333 29.04 20.86 -19.38
CA LEU A 333 29.53 20.57 -18.04
C LEU A 333 30.80 19.71 -18.06
N SER A 334 30.89 18.75 -18.98
CA SER A 334 32.00 17.79 -19.06
C SER A 334 33.15 18.25 -19.96
N GLY A 335 33.06 19.42 -20.60
CA GLY A 335 34.04 19.85 -21.61
C GLY A 335 34.09 18.97 -22.87
N ILE A 336 33.01 18.25 -23.18
CA ILE A 336 32.93 17.39 -24.37
C ILE A 336 32.52 18.26 -25.58
N PRO A 337 33.23 18.15 -26.73
CA PRO A 337 32.86 18.86 -27.96
C PRO A 337 31.39 18.64 -28.37
N LYS A 338 30.75 19.67 -28.93
CA LYS A 338 29.30 19.65 -29.23
C LYS A 338 28.93 18.57 -30.25
N GLU A 339 29.87 18.20 -31.13
CA GLU A 339 29.70 17.24 -32.22
C GLU A 339 29.62 15.79 -31.71
N ASN A 340 30.27 15.49 -30.58
CA ASN A 340 30.37 14.12 -30.06
C ASN A 340 29.02 13.60 -29.56
N LYS A 341 28.63 12.38 -29.92
CA LYS A 341 27.34 11.81 -29.46
C LYS A 341 27.46 11.29 -28.02
N VAL A 342 26.54 11.70 -27.16
CA VAL A 342 26.42 11.18 -25.79
C VAL A 342 25.56 9.91 -25.80
N ASN A 343 25.95 8.90 -25.02
CA ASN A 343 25.20 7.67 -24.82
C ASN A 343 23.76 7.97 -24.32
N GLU A 344 22.76 7.22 -24.82
CA GLU A 344 21.37 7.44 -24.45
C GLU A 344 21.09 7.37 -22.94
N ALA A 345 21.73 6.43 -22.24
CA ALA A 345 21.61 6.30 -20.79
C ALA A 345 22.18 7.52 -20.06
N VAL A 346 23.28 8.09 -20.54
CA VAL A 346 23.85 9.34 -20.00
C VAL A 346 22.89 10.50 -20.23
N GLY A 347 22.31 10.64 -21.43
CA GLY A 347 21.34 11.70 -21.71
C GLY A 347 20.07 11.60 -20.87
N LYS A 348 19.58 10.38 -20.59
CA LYS A 348 18.45 10.13 -19.67
C LYS A 348 18.82 10.51 -18.23
N SER A 349 20.02 10.12 -17.79
CA SER A 349 20.53 10.46 -16.47
C SER A 349 20.70 11.98 -16.29
N ALA A 350 21.32 12.65 -17.27
CA ALA A 350 21.48 14.10 -17.29
C ALA A 350 20.12 14.81 -17.25
N ARG A 351 19.13 14.33 -18.01
CA ARG A 351 17.77 14.87 -17.95
C ARG A 351 17.16 14.72 -16.56
N SER A 352 17.33 13.57 -15.91
CA SER A 352 16.89 13.35 -14.53
C SER A 352 17.59 14.29 -13.55
N PHE A 353 18.88 14.56 -13.76
CA PHE A 353 19.68 15.51 -12.97
C PHE A 353 19.29 16.97 -13.20
N PHE A 354 19.01 17.44 -14.42
CA PHE A 354 18.63 18.85 -14.61
C PHE A 354 17.15 19.10 -14.30
N LYS A 355 16.31 18.07 -14.26
CA LYS A 355 14.90 18.23 -13.89
C LYS A 355 14.77 18.64 -12.43
N CYS A 356 14.24 19.85 -12.21
CA CYS A 356 13.91 20.40 -10.89
C CYS A 356 12.44 20.89 -10.88
N GLN A 357 11.80 20.87 -9.71
CA GLN A 357 10.42 21.37 -9.56
C GLN A 357 10.45 22.80 -9.03
N GLU A 358 9.58 23.67 -9.56
CA GLU A 358 9.54 25.10 -9.21
C GLU A 358 9.38 25.37 -7.70
N ARG A 359 8.62 24.52 -7.00
CA ARG A 359 8.25 24.71 -5.58
C ARG A 359 9.40 24.92 -4.59
N ASN A 360 10.64 24.58 -4.95
CA ASN A 360 11.80 24.71 -4.05
C ASN A 360 12.81 25.78 -4.52
N LEU A 361 12.65 26.37 -5.70
CA LEU A 361 13.71 27.19 -6.31
C LEU A 361 13.97 28.47 -5.52
N ASP A 362 12.93 29.16 -5.08
CA ASP A 362 13.07 30.44 -4.37
C ASP A 362 13.82 30.27 -3.04
N THR A 363 13.48 29.23 -2.27
CA THR A 363 14.18 28.91 -1.02
C THR A 363 15.64 28.53 -1.27
N ILE A 364 15.93 27.76 -2.32
CA ILE A 364 17.31 27.39 -2.67
C ILE A 364 18.11 28.63 -3.06
N ARG A 365 17.54 29.55 -3.86
CA ARG A 365 18.25 30.78 -4.26
C ARG A 365 18.50 31.70 -3.09
N LEU A 366 17.53 31.87 -2.20
CA LEU A 366 17.73 32.65 -0.98
C LEU A 366 18.85 32.08 -0.12
N TYR A 367 18.95 30.75 -0.04
CA TYR A 367 20.06 30.07 0.61
C TYR A 367 21.40 30.34 -0.10
N LEU A 368 21.47 30.17 -1.43
CA LEU A 368 22.69 30.37 -2.22
C LEU A 368 23.18 31.83 -2.26
N GLN A 369 22.30 32.82 -2.07
CA GLN A 369 22.66 34.24 -1.99
C GLN A 369 23.55 34.57 -0.79
N ASN A 370 23.51 33.75 0.27
CA ASN A 370 24.27 33.97 1.50
C ASN A 370 25.58 33.18 1.56
N ILE A 371 25.97 32.54 0.45
CA ILE A 371 27.14 31.65 0.40
C ILE A 371 28.14 32.22 -0.59
N ASP A 372 29.40 32.28 -0.17
CA ASP A 372 30.50 32.56 -1.09
C ASP A 372 30.87 31.28 -1.85
N ILE A 373 30.82 31.35 -3.18
CA ILE A 373 31.10 30.21 -4.07
C ILE A 373 32.30 30.58 -4.91
N ASP A 374 33.48 30.27 -4.37
CA ASP A 374 34.76 30.50 -5.03
C ASP A 374 35.02 29.51 -6.19
N SER A 375 36.19 29.64 -6.80
CA SER A 375 36.59 28.76 -7.90
C SER A 375 36.75 27.30 -7.50
N GLU A 376 37.16 27.01 -6.26
CA GLU A 376 37.34 25.63 -5.77
C GLU A 376 35.96 24.97 -5.60
N GLU A 377 34.99 25.68 -5.04
CA GLU A 377 33.62 25.20 -4.92
C GLU A 377 32.95 25.01 -6.29
N ILE A 378 33.21 25.90 -7.26
CA ILE A 378 32.75 25.73 -8.65
C ILE A 378 33.28 24.42 -9.24
N GLU A 379 34.57 24.11 -9.03
CA GLU A 379 35.18 22.86 -9.50
C GLU A 379 34.57 21.64 -8.81
N TYR A 380 34.38 21.70 -7.48
CA TYR A 380 33.69 20.67 -6.72
C TYR A 380 32.28 20.41 -7.27
N ILE A 381 31.47 21.46 -7.44
CA ILE A 381 30.09 21.37 -7.95
C ILE A 381 30.06 20.72 -9.32
N LYS A 382 30.98 21.11 -10.21
CA LYS A 382 31.11 20.55 -11.55
C LYS A 382 31.40 19.04 -11.48
N ASN A 383 32.41 18.65 -10.71
CA ASN A 383 32.83 17.26 -10.58
C ASN A 383 31.75 16.39 -9.91
N ALA A 384 31.15 16.86 -8.81
CA ALA A 384 30.07 16.17 -8.11
C ALA A 384 28.83 15.98 -8.99
N SER A 385 28.48 16.98 -9.80
CA SER A 385 27.36 16.91 -10.75
C SER A 385 27.62 15.88 -11.86
N ILE A 386 28.83 15.87 -12.44
CA ILE A 386 29.23 14.87 -13.45
C ILE A 386 29.19 13.47 -12.85
N GLN A 387 29.75 13.28 -11.66
CA GLN A 387 29.78 11.99 -10.97
C GLN A 387 28.35 11.48 -10.73
N LEU A 388 27.45 12.33 -10.22
CA LEU A 388 26.07 11.95 -9.95
C LEU A 388 25.31 11.57 -11.24
N ILE A 389 25.55 12.27 -12.34
CA ILE A 389 24.98 11.90 -13.65
C ILE A 389 25.53 10.54 -14.10
N LYS A 390 26.84 10.29 -13.94
CA LYS A 390 27.45 9.00 -14.32
C LYS A 390 26.96 7.84 -13.47
N SER A 391 26.88 7.99 -12.15
CA SER A 391 26.43 6.92 -11.24
C SER A 391 24.97 6.48 -11.50
N ASN A 392 24.12 7.38 -12.01
CA ASN A 392 22.74 7.06 -12.34
C ASN A 392 22.56 6.37 -13.70
N ILE A 393 23.61 6.22 -14.51
CA ILE A 393 23.55 5.53 -15.82
C ILE A 393 23.05 4.09 -15.65
N ALA A 394 23.46 3.40 -14.58
CA ALA A 394 23.08 2.02 -14.29
C ALA A 394 21.55 1.82 -14.15
N LEU A 395 20.79 2.88 -13.83
CA LEU A 395 19.33 2.85 -13.76
C LEU A 395 18.66 2.85 -15.14
N TYR A 396 19.40 3.21 -16.19
CA TYR A 396 18.90 3.43 -17.55
C TYR A 396 19.56 2.56 -18.60
N THR A 397 20.68 1.92 -18.28
CA THR A 397 21.18 0.80 -19.07
C THR A 397 20.20 -0.35 -18.86
N ASP A 398 19.34 -0.58 -19.85
CA ASP A 398 18.58 -1.83 -19.92
C ASP A 398 19.60 -2.94 -19.69
N LYS A 399 19.38 -3.77 -18.64
CA LYS A 399 20.18 -5.00 -18.48
C LYS A 399 20.19 -5.64 -19.87
N PRO A 400 21.34 -5.81 -20.53
CA PRO A 400 21.38 -6.44 -21.82
C PRO A 400 20.58 -7.72 -21.65
N ARG A 401 19.54 -7.92 -22.48
CA ARG A 401 18.85 -9.20 -22.53
C ARG A 401 19.97 -10.21 -22.68
N THR A 402 20.25 -10.96 -21.63
CA THR A 402 21.06 -12.16 -21.72
C THR A 402 20.26 -13.04 -22.65
N ASN A 403 20.57 -12.96 -23.93
CA ASN A 403 20.28 -14.03 -24.85
C ASN A 403 21.12 -15.18 -24.30
N THR A 404 20.50 -16.00 -23.45
CA THR A 404 21.04 -17.29 -23.04
C THR A 404 21.11 -18.14 -24.30
N ILE A 405 22.16 -17.94 -25.09
CA ILE A 405 22.64 -18.96 -26.00
C ILE A 405 23.40 -19.91 -25.08
N SER A 406 22.87 -21.12 -24.92
CA SER A 406 23.55 -22.19 -24.18
C SER A 406 25.01 -22.31 -24.65
N PRO A 407 25.97 -22.55 -23.75
CA PRO A 407 27.35 -22.75 -24.15
C PRO A 407 27.43 -23.99 -25.06
N ILE A 408 27.93 -23.82 -26.28
CA ILE A 408 28.45 -24.93 -27.07
C ILE A 408 29.83 -25.22 -26.48
N GLU A 409 30.03 -26.45 -26.02
CA GLU A 409 31.30 -26.98 -25.55
C GLU A 409 32.39 -26.80 -26.61
N GLY A 410 33.50 -26.16 -26.23
CA GLY A 410 34.70 -26.02 -27.03
C GLY A 410 35.86 -25.55 -26.17
N HIS A 411 36.84 -26.43 -25.99
CA HIS A 411 38.02 -26.36 -25.12
C HIS A 411 39.02 -25.20 -25.41
N PRO A 412 40.00 -24.94 -24.51
CA PRO A 412 40.53 -23.61 -24.22
C PRO A 412 41.80 -23.25 -25.02
N ILE A 413 42.04 -21.96 -25.17
CA ILE A 413 43.37 -21.41 -25.51
C ILE A 413 43.69 -20.28 -24.52
N ASN A 414 44.75 -20.48 -23.76
CA ASN A 414 45.38 -19.51 -22.86
C ASN A 414 45.91 -18.30 -23.64
N VAL A 415 45.59 -17.09 -23.18
CA VAL A 415 46.48 -15.93 -23.30
C VAL A 415 46.39 -15.11 -22.01
N ILE A 416 47.53 -15.03 -21.33
CA ILE A 416 47.84 -14.14 -20.20
C ILE A 416 48.15 -12.77 -20.79
N ILE A 417 47.50 -11.70 -20.30
CA ILE A 417 48.09 -10.35 -20.24
C ILE A 417 47.59 -9.71 -18.94
N ASP A 418 48.54 -9.47 -18.03
CA ASP A 418 48.44 -8.57 -16.89
C ASP A 418 48.21 -7.13 -17.37
N ASP A 419 47.35 -6.37 -16.70
CA ASP A 419 47.64 -4.96 -16.44
C ASP A 419 46.91 -4.50 -15.17
N GLU A 420 47.76 -4.04 -14.27
CA GLU A 420 47.56 -3.53 -12.93
C GLU A 420 47.22 -2.03 -13.06
N GLU A 421 46.09 -1.58 -12.50
CA GLU A 421 45.91 -0.14 -12.24
C GLU A 421 45.24 0.10 -10.88
N THR A 422 46.06 0.63 -10.00
CA THR A 422 45.88 1.02 -8.61
C THR A 422 44.74 2.02 -8.37
N LEU A 423 43.88 1.70 -7.40
CA LEU A 423 43.01 2.66 -6.72
C LEU A 423 43.70 3.17 -5.42
N PRO A 424 43.53 4.45 -5.03
CA PRO A 424 44.03 4.93 -3.75
C PRO A 424 43.13 4.46 -2.57
N PRO A 425 43.70 4.26 -1.37
CA PRO A 425 43.02 3.64 -0.23
C PRO A 425 42.08 4.64 0.49
N MET A 426 40.93 4.14 0.94
CA MET A 426 40.15 4.76 2.01
C MET A 426 40.82 4.47 3.37
N PRO A 427 40.78 5.38 4.35
CA PRO A 427 41.24 5.10 5.70
C PRO A 427 40.19 4.26 6.45
N ASP A 428 40.59 3.05 6.86
CA ASP A 428 39.83 2.16 7.72
C ASP A 428 39.90 2.56 9.20
N MET A 429 38.76 2.44 9.88
CA MET A 429 38.60 2.54 11.34
C MET A 429 38.47 1.09 11.89
N PRO A 430 39.01 0.76 13.08
CA PRO A 430 39.21 -0.62 13.48
C PRO A 430 37.94 -1.23 14.10
N LEU A 431 37.57 -2.44 13.63
CA LEU A 431 36.61 -3.33 14.29
C LEU A 431 37.34 -4.58 14.78
N VAL A 432 37.17 -4.85 16.07
CA VAL A 432 37.70 -5.97 16.84
C VAL A 432 37.02 -7.28 16.41
N GLN A 433 37.84 -8.28 16.12
CA GLN A 433 37.44 -9.69 15.97
C GLN A 433 37.32 -10.36 17.34
N ASP A 434 36.33 -11.23 17.53
CA ASP A 434 36.57 -12.64 17.88
C ASP A 434 35.25 -13.41 18.09
N MET A 435 35.13 -14.57 17.43
CA MET A 435 34.97 -15.90 18.05
C MET A 435 34.35 -16.90 17.05
N THR A 436 35.20 -17.83 16.64
CA THR A 436 34.93 -19.15 16.08
C THR A 436 34.44 -20.12 17.15
N LEU A 437 33.59 -21.10 16.79
CA LEU A 437 33.51 -22.48 17.33
C LEU A 437 32.61 -23.28 16.38
N VAL A 438 33.17 -24.14 15.52
CA VAL A 438 33.43 -25.59 15.69
C VAL A 438 32.18 -26.47 15.48
N VAL A 439 32.39 -27.38 14.52
CA VAL A 439 31.54 -28.42 13.94
C VAL A 439 31.42 -29.59 14.90
N ASP A 440 30.28 -30.30 14.89
CA ASP A 440 30.34 -31.77 14.98
C ASP A 440 29.25 -32.48 14.17
N GLN A 441 29.68 -33.55 13.49
CA GLN A 441 28.93 -34.43 12.61
C GLN A 441 28.48 -35.70 13.35
N GLY A 442 27.35 -36.30 12.93
CA GLY A 442 26.96 -37.64 13.36
C GLY A 442 26.02 -38.36 12.37
N LEU A 443 26.62 -39.17 11.49
CA LEU A 443 26.15 -40.38 10.78
C LEU A 443 24.76 -40.96 11.15
N ILE A 444 23.84 -41.16 10.19
CA ILE A 444 23.53 -42.36 9.37
C ILE A 444 23.07 -43.62 10.15
N ILE A 445 21.87 -44.13 9.84
CA ILE A 445 21.58 -45.52 9.36
C ILE A 445 20.21 -45.57 8.64
N SER A 446 20.21 -46.34 7.56
CA SER A 446 19.16 -46.67 6.59
C SER A 446 18.48 -48.01 6.95
N ASN A 447 17.20 -48.18 6.58
CA ASN A 447 16.59 -49.44 6.09
C ASN A 447 15.19 -49.10 5.52
N LYS A 448 14.94 -49.19 4.21
CA LYS A 448 14.57 -50.34 3.35
C LYS A 448 13.14 -50.89 3.54
N ASP A 449 12.30 -50.48 2.59
CA ASP A 449 11.22 -51.15 1.85
C ASP A 449 10.38 -52.26 2.49
N GLU A 450 9.05 -52.09 2.43
CA GLU A 450 8.12 -53.17 2.11
C GLU A 450 6.89 -52.63 1.35
N GLN A 451 6.59 -53.28 0.21
CA GLN A 451 5.42 -53.07 -0.64
C GLN A 451 4.22 -53.84 -0.09
N SER A 452 3.00 -53.28 -0.14
CA SER A 452 1.80 -54.04 -0.57
C SER A 452 0.51 -53.20 -0.61
N THR A 453 -0.02 -53.08 -1.84
CA THR A 453 -1.40 -53.43 -2.26
C THR A 453 -2.63 -52.60 -1.86
N ASN A 454 -3.31 -52.14 -2.91
CA ASN A 454 -4.69 -51.65 -3.04
C ASN A 454 -5.75 -52.43 -2.22
N MET A 455 -6.73 -51.70 -1.68
CA MET A 455 -8.15 -52.09 -1.76
C MET A 455 -9.08 -50.88 -1.62
N MET A 456 -9.84 -50.60 -2.69
CA MET A 456 -11.05 -49.78 -2.67
C MET A 456 -12.12 -50.44 -1.78
N LYS A 457 -12.78 -49.66 -0.92
CA LYS A 457 -14.07 -50.04 -0.34
C LYS A 457 -15.03 -48.86 -0.35
N THR A 458 -16.12 -49.04 -1.09
CA THR A 458 -17.31 -48.18 -1.19
C THR A 458 -18.05 -48.19 0.15
N ILE A 459 -18.49 -47.03 0.65
CA ILE A 459 -19.36 -46.94 1.83
C ILE A 459 -20.74 -46.41 1.39
N GLU A 460 -21.76 -47.20 1.72
CA GLU A 460 -23.19 -46.93 1.60
C GLU A 460 -23.64 -45.83 2.57
N TYR A 461 -24.52 -44.93 2.10
CA TYR A 461 -25.21 -43.96 2.96
C TYR A 461 -26.37 -44.64 3.69
N HIS A 462 -26.36 -44.61 5.03
CA HIS A 462 -27.52 -44.93 5.85
C HIS A 462 -28.25 -43.64 6.24
N THR A 463 -29.52 -43.57 5.86
CA THR A 463 -30.47 -42.51 6.23
C THR A 463 -30.91 -42.71 7.69
N ILE A 464 -30.65 -41.72 8.55
CA ILE A 464 -31.18 -41.70 9.92
C ILE A 464 -32.36 -40.72 9.95
N ASN A 465 -33.56 -41.24 10.19
CA ASN A 465 -34.75 -40.45 10.49
C ASN A 465 -34.74 -40.08 11.98
N VAL A 466 -34.80 -38.79 12.28
CA VAL A 466 -35.01 -38.26 13.64
C VAL A 466 -36.47 -37.78 13.74
N PRO A 467 -37.24 -38.19 14.75
CA PRO A 467 -38.59 -37.66 14.99
C PRO A 467 -38.50 -36.31 15.70
N ILE A 468 -39.30 -35.34 15.25
CA ILE A 468 -39.48 -34.04 15.90
C ILE A 468 -40.70 -34.18 16.82
N ASP A 469 -40.48 -33.97 18.12
CA ASP A 469 -41.53 -33.75 19.12
C ASP A 469 -41.97 -32.28 19.05
N ASP A 470 -43.26 -32.08 18.78
CA ASP A 470 -43.95 -30.80 18.88
C ASP A 470 -44.29 -30.52 20.34
N GLU A 471 -43.65 -29.52 20.95
CA GLU A 471 -44.25 -28.69 22.01
C GLU A 471 -43.28 -27.59 22.45
N GLN A 472 -43.48 -26.35 21.99
CA GLN A 472 -43.18 -25.13 22.75
C GLN A 472 -43.95 -23.90 22.22
N PRO A 473 -44.28 -22.91 23.07
CA PRO A 473 -45.38 -21.98 22.87
C PRO A 473 -44.99 -20.71 22.09
N HIS A 474 -45.93 -20.19 21.31
CA HIS A 474 -45.80 -18.95 20.54
C HIS A 474 -45.64 -17.71 21.45
N PRO A 475 -44.73 -16.77 21.13
CA PRO A 475 -44.71 -15.45 21.76
C PRO A 475 -45.65 -14.46 21.05
N ASN A 476 -46.28 -13.62 21.86
CA ASN A 476 -47.31 -12.63 21.52
C ASN A 476 -46.93 -11.67 20.38
N MET A 477 -47.80 -11.59 19.37
CA MET A 477 -47.79 -10.56 18.32
C MET A 477 -48.30 -9.23 18.87
N ILE A 478 -47.45 -8.19 18.80
CA ILE A 478 -47.86 -6.79 19.00
C ILE A 478 -48.42 -6.27 17.67
N GLN A 479 -49.71 -5.95 17.63
CA GLN A 479 -50.35 -5.21 16.54
C GLN A 479 -49.97 -3.73 16.61
N ILE A 480 -49.33 -3.21 15.56
CA ILE A 480 -49.17 -1.77 15.35
C ILE A 480 -50.28 -1.31 14.39
N ILE A 481 -51.20 -0.50 14.91
CA ILE A 481 -52.24 0.18 14.13
C ILE A 481 -51.65 1.48 13.57
N TYR A 482 -51.71 1.66 12.25
CA TYR A 482 -51.41 2.94 11.60
C TYR A 482 -52.69 3.76 11.45
N PRO A 483 -52.68 5.08 11.71
CA PRO A 483 -53.84 5.94 11.47
C PRO A 483 -53.98 6.27 9.97
N ASP A 484 -55.24 6.30 9.53
CA ASP A 484 -55.67 6.58 8.16
C ASP A 484 -55.11 7.90 7.59
N MET A 485 -54.57 7.86 6.37
CA MET A 485 -54.30 9.04 5.55
C MET A 485 -55.32 9.16 4.40
N PRO A 486 -55.76 10.39 4.06
CA PRO A 486 -56.84 10.62 3.10
C PRO A 486 -56.38 10.45 1.65
N SER A 487 -57.22 9.78 0.86
CA SER A 487 -57.06 9.56 -0.57
C SER A 487 -57.29 10.86 -1.37
N LEU A 488 -56.35 11.14 -2.29
CA LEU A 488 -56.45 12.21 -3.28
C LEU A 488 -56.83 11.59 -4.63
N ASN A 489 -58.04 11.91 -5.11
CA ASN A 489 -58.54 11.57 -6.44
C ASN A 489 -57.75 12.31 -7.52
N VAL A 490 -57.19 11.58 -8.49
CA VAL A 490 -56.80 12.12 -9.79
C VAL A 490 -57.21 11.12 -10.87
N ASP A 491 -58.04 11.60 -11.81
CA ASP A 491 -58.62 10.84 -12.92
C ASP A 491 -57.56 10.40 -13.96
N PRO A 492 -57.74 9.22 -14.62
CA PRO A 492 -56.90 8.77 -15.72
C PRO A 492 -57.41 9.27 -17.09
N PRO A 493 -56.53 9.56 -18.08
CA PRO A 493 -56.98 9.92 -19.41
C PRO A 493 -57.25 8.69 -20.31
N SER A 494 -58.49 8.69 -20.80
CA SER A 494 -59.11 8.02 -21.96
C SER A 494 -58.26 7.16 -22.90
N MET A 495 -58.72 5.92 -23.12
CA MET A 495 -58.37 5.04 -24.23
C MET A 495 -59.20 5.37 -25.49
N VAL A 496 -58.55 5.38 -26.66
CA VAL A 496 -59.19 5.35 -27.98
C VAL A 496 -58.93 3.99 -28.60
N SER A 497 -60.00 3.35 -29.07
CA SER A 497 -60.02 2.01 -29.67
C SER A 497 -60.32 2.05 -31.18
N ILE A 498 -60.16 0.87 -31.82
CA ILE A 498 -60.79 0.33 -33.05
C ILE A 498 -59.84 0.26 -34.29
N PRO A 499 -59.89 -0.79 -35.16
CA PRO A 499 -60.41 -2.16 -35.04
C PRO A 499 -59.42 -3.29 -35.44
N VAL A 500 -59.86 -4.51 -35.13
CA VAL A 500 -59.38 -5.83 -35.56
C VAL A 500 -59.88 -6.17 -36.97
N ASP A 501 -59.04 -6.84 -37.78
CA ASP A 501 -59.52 -7.68 -38.89
C ASP A 501 -58.67 -8.97 -39.02
N GLN A 502 -59.36 -10.06 -39.34
CA GLN A 502 -58.89 -11.45 -39.39
C GLN A 502 -58.33 -11.83 -40.78
N GLY A 503 -57.41 -12.81 -40.85
CA GLY A 503 -57.13 -13.52 -42.10
C GLY A 503 -55.89 -14.43 -42.13
N LEU A 504 -56.11 -15.71 -41.85
CA LEU A 504 -55.49 -16.94 -42.42
C LEU A 504 -54.23 -16.84 -43.34
N ILE A 505 -53.25 -17.74 -43.16
CA ILE A 505 -52.94 -18.93 -44.00
C ILE A 505 -51.55 -19.54 -43.66
N LYS A 506 -51.58 -20.84 -43.35
CA LYS A 506 -50.64 -21.97 -43.53
C LYS A 506 -49.09 -21.81 -43.53
N SER A 507 -48.53 -22.49 -42.53
CA SER A 507 -47.36 -23.38 -42.51
C SER A 507 -46.94 -24.03 -43.84
N ASN A 508 -45.62 -24.07 -44.07
CA ASN A 508 -44.92 -25.28 -44.52
C ASN A 508 -43.52 -25.39 -43.91
N LYS A 509 -43.11 -26.64 -43.73
CA LYS A 509 -41.98 -27.15 -42.97
C LYS A 509 -40.93 -27.73 -43.95
N ASP A 510 -39.76 -28.04 -43.40
CA ASP A 510 -38.68 -28.92 -43.90
C ASP A 510 -37.73 -28.29 -44.93
N GLU A 511 -36.43 -28.58 -45.00
CA GLU A 511 -35.43 -29.36 -44.23
C GLU A 511 -34.03 -29.02 -44.81
N LEU A 512 -32.99 -29.18 -44.00
CA LEU A 512 -31.60 -29.56 -44.33
C LEU A 512 -30.81 -28.90 -45.51
N SER A 513 -29.65 -28.30 -45.19
CA SER A 513 -28.31 -28.63 -45.77
C SER A 513 -27.25 -27.58 -45.37
N THR A 514 -26.20 -27.98 -44.66
CA THR A 514 -24.82 -28.24 -45.15
C THR A 514 -24.03 -26.97 -45.50
N ASN A 515 -23.19 -26.50 -44.56
CA ASN A 515 -22.19 -25.44 -44.80
C ASN A 515 -20.96 -26.03 -45.51
N ILE A 516 -20.78 -25.67 -46.78
CA ILE A 516 -19.53 -25.79 -47.52
C ILE A 516 -18.76 -24.47 -47.38
N ILE A 517 -17.48 -24.61 -47.02
CA ILE A 517 -16.45 -23.58 -46.98
C ILE A 517 -16.16 -23.13 -48.41
N ASP A 518 -16.16 -21.82 -48.66
CA ASP A 518 -15.48 -21.29 -49.84
C ASP A 518 -14.73 -19.98 -49.59
N LEU A 519 -13.55 -19.95 -50.22
CA LEU A 519 -12.50 -18.93 -50.23
C LEU A 519 -13.02 -17.53 -50.59
N ILE A 520 -12.63 -16.52 -49.79
CA ILE A 520 -12.56 -15.14 -50.28
C ILE A 520 -11.12 -14.87 -50.74
N LYS A 521 -10.97 -14.69 -52.05
CA LYS A 521 -9.77 -14.15 -52.70
C LYS A 521 -9.67 -12.65 -52.44
N ASP A 522 -8.52 -12.22 -51.94
CA ASP A 522 -8.14 -10.82 -51.85
C ASP A 522 -7.98 -10.20 -53.25
N HIS A 523 -8.68 -9.09 -53.48
CA HIS A 523 -8.40 -8.17 -54.58
C HIS A 523 -7.92 -6.84 -53.99
N PRO A 524 -6.70 -6.38 -54.32
CA PRO A 524 -6.18 -5.11 -53.86
C PRO A 524 -6.88 -3.96 -54.61
N ILE A 525 -7.59 -3.12 -53.88
CA ILE A 525 -8.12 -1.85 -54.39
C ILE A 525 -7.00 -0.82 -54.31
N ASN A 526 -6.48 -0.42 -55.47
CA ASN A 526 -5.65 0.78 -55.62
C ASN A 526 -6.53 2.01 -55.44
N VAL A 527 -6.38 2.71 -54.31
CA VAL A 527 -6.94 4.06 -54.13
C VAL A 527 -5.82 5.07 -54.35
N THR A 528 -5.97 5.85 -55.42
CA THR A 528 -5.16 7.03 -55.74
C THR A 528 -5.44 8.12 -54.70
N ILE A 529 -4.41 8.57 -53.99
CA ILE A 529 -4.48 9.70 -53.05
C ILE A 529 -4.34 10.99 -53.86
N ASN A 530 -5.43 11.74 -53.99
CA ASN A 530 -5.38 13.14 -54.41
C ASN A 530 -5.25 14.00 -53.14
N ASP A 531 -4.11 14.67 -53.02
CA ASP A 531 -3.86 15.72 -52.04
C ASP A 531 -4.62 16.98 -52.44
N GLU A 532 -5.79 17.21 -51.85
CA GLU A 532 -6.41 18.54 -51.76
C GLU A 532 -7.44 18.51 -50.61
N GLN A 533 -7.00 18.86 -49.40
CA GLN A 533 -7.90 19.19 -48.29
C GLN A 533 -8.16 20.70 -48.28
N PRO A 534 -9.44 21.15 -48.22
CA PRO A 534 -9.74 22.52 -47.85
C PRO A 534 -9.66 22.68 -46.33
N HIS A 535 -9.03 23.77 -45.89
CA HIS A 535 -8.97 24.18 -44.49
C HIS A 535 -10.37 24.30 -43.86
N PRO A 536 -10.57 23.88 -42.59
CA PRO A 536 -11.81 24.17 -41.89
C PRO A 536 -11.86 25.64 -41.47
N ASN A 537 -13.01 26.28 -41.76
CA ASN A 537 -13.32 27.66 -41.40
C ASN A 537 -13.17 27.91 -39.89
N MET A 538 -12.45 28.99 -39.55
CA MET A 538 -12.42 29.57 -38.20
C MET A 538 -13.83 30.00 -37.80
N ILE A 539 -14.37 29.40 -36.74
CA ILE A 539 -15.53 29.92 -36.03
C ILE A 539 -15.04 31.08 -35.15
N GLN A 540 -15.41 32.31 -35.51
CA GLN A 540 -15.35 33.46 -34.61
C GLN A 540 -16.39 33.29 -33.52
N ILE A 541 -15.94 33.09 -32.28
CA ILE A 541 -16.80 33.20 -31.10
C ILE A 541 -16.90 34.69 -30.77
N ILE A 542 -18.04 35.29 -31.10
CA ILE A 542 -18.43 36.62 -30.62
C ILE A 542 -18.94 36.44 -29.19
N TYR A 543 -18.26 37.05 -28.22
CA TYR A 543 -18.78 37.18 -26.86
C TYR A 543 -19.81 38.32 -26.85
N PRO A 544 -21.03 38.12 -26.32
CA PRO A 544 -21.94 39.23 -26.07
C PRO A 544 -21.41 40.09 -24.92
N ASP A 545 -21.48 41.41 -25.11
CA ASP A 545 -21.13 42.42 -24.10
C ASP A 545 -21.83 42.14 -22.77
N MET A 546 -21.05 41.98 -21.70
CA MET A 546 -21.58 41.94 -20.34
C MET A 546 -21.91 43.37 -19.89
N PRO A 547 -23.10 43.63 -19.31
CA PRO A 547 -23.43 44.93 -18.76
C PRO A 547 -22.58 45.20 -17.51
N SER A 548 -21.94 46.37 -17.49
CA SER A 548 -21.20 46.89 -16.34
C SER A 548 -22.15 47.14 -15.17
N LEU A 549 -21.96 46.36 -14.10
CA LEU A 549 -22.56 46.62 -12.79
C LEU A 549 -21.78 47.77 -12.12
N ASN A 550 -22.36 48.97 -12.15
CA ASN A 550 -22.00 50.05 -11.23
C ASN A 550 -22.43 49.62 -9.82
N VAL A 551 -21.45 49.29 -8.99
CA VAL A 551 -21.65 49.14 -7.54
C VAL A 551 -20.98 50.34 -6.89
N ASP A 552 -21.80 51.26 -6.37
CA ASP A 552 -21.35 52.37 -5.54
C ASP A 552 -20.64 51.85 -4.28
N PRO A 553 -19.47 52.38 -3.91
CA PRO A 553 -18.79 51.99 -2.68
C PRO A 553 -19.56 52.54 -1.46
N PRO A 554 -19.81 51.73 -0.42
CA PRO A 554 -20.47 52.22 0.78
C PRO A 554 -19.55 53.15 1.56
N SER A 555 -20.12 54.28 1.97
CA SER A 555 -19.51 55.35 2.75
C SER A 555 -18.82 54.83 4.01
N MET A 556 -17.54 55.15 4.18
CA MET A 556 -16.84 54.98 5.44
C MET A 556 -17.39 55.99 6.46
N VAL A 557 -18.02 55.47 7.51
CA VAL A 557 -18.39 56.23 8.70
C VAL A 557 -17.17 56.31 9.62
N SER A 558 -16.70 57.53 9.81
CA SER A 558 -15.64 57.92 10.75
C SER A 558 -16.15 57.92 12.18
N ILE A 559 -15.44 57.27 13.10
CA ILE A 559 -15.55 57.46 14.57
C ILE A 559 -14.12 57.56 15.12
N PRO A 560 -13.85 58.44 16.11
CA PRO A 560 -12.63 59.22 16.15
C PRO A 560 -11.48 58.63 16.96
N VAL A 561 -10.32 59.18 16.64
CA VAL A 561 -9.03 59.12 17.32
C VAL A 561 -9.13 59.71 18.73
N ASP A 562 -8.56 59.03 19.72
CA ASP A 562 -7.81 59.67 20.80
C ASP A 562 -6.79 58.70 21.45
N GLN A 563 -5.52 59.12 21.40
CA GLN A 563 -4.46 59.11 22.44
C GLN A 563 -4.33 57.86 23.34
N GLY A 564 -3.18 57.23 23.57
CA GLY A 564 -1.77 57.51 23.30
C GLY A 564 -0.94 56.69 24.29
N LEU A 565 0.19 56.11 23.89
CA LEU A 565 1.34 55.91 24.78
C LEU A 565 2.59 55.60 23.95
N ILE A 566 3.55 56.52 24.03
CA ILE A 566 4.88 56.47 23.45
C ILE A 566 5.79 55.79 24.46
N ILE A 567 6.53 54.75 24.07
CA ILE A 567 7.89 54.52 24.58
C ILE A 567 8.79 54.16 23.38
N SER A 568 9.73 55.07 23.15
CA SER A 568 10.87 55.00 22.23
C SER A 568 12.01 54.23 22.89
N ASN A 569 12.80 53.49 22.09
CA ASN A 569 14.25 53.29 22.24
C ASN A 569 14.76 52.77 20.88
N LYS A 570 15.35 53.64 20.05
CA LYS A 570 16.78 53.98 19.93
C LYS A 570 17.64 52.83 19.38
N ASP A 571 17.99 53.00 18.11
CA ASP A 571 19.06 52.33 17.39
C ASP A 571 20.42 52.61 18.03
N GLU A 572 21.24 51.57 18.18
CA GLU A 572 22.70 51.73 18.25
C GLU A 572 23.38 50.69 17.35
N GLN A 573 24.23 51.23 16.49
CA GLN A 573 25.16 50.56 15.60
C GLN A 573 26.17 49.73 16.40
N SER A 574 26.35 48.45 16.07
CA SER A 574 27.48 47.66 16.59
C SER A 574 28.53 47.44 15.51
N THR A 575 29.66 48.10 15.75
CA THR A 575 30.92 48.07 15.01
C THR A 575 31.60 46.70 15.12
N ASN A 576 32.16 46.24 14.01
CA ASN A 576 33.11 45.12 13.93
C ASN A 576 34.37 45.39 14.79
N MET A 577 34.70 44.48 15.70
CA MET A 577 36.05 44.31 16.21
C MET A 577 36.41 42.82 16.31
N MET A 578 37.29 42.39 15.41
CA MET A 578 38.12 41.20 15.59
C MET A 578 38.94 41.35 16.89
N LYS A 579 38.90 40.34 17.74
CA LYS A 579 39.82 40.20 18.87
C LYS A 579 40.57 38.87 18.75
N THR A 580 41.88 39.00 18.60
CA THR A 580 42.91 37.96 18.56
C THR A 580 42.86 37.12 19.84
N ILE A 581 42.84 35.79 19.70
CA ILE A 581 42.93 34.84 20.82
C ILE A 581 44.41 34.59 21.12
N GLU A 582 44.82 34.96 22.33
CA GLU A 582 46.13 34.72 22.91
C GLU A 582 46.10 33.38 23.66
N TYR A 583 47.03 32.48 23.36
CA TYR A 583 47.14 31.16 23.98
C TYR A 583 47.71 31.28 25.40
N HIS A 584 46.99 30.74 26.39
CA HIS A 584 47.54 30.46 27.72
C HIS A 584 47.55 28.94 27.99
N PRO A 585 48.68 28.38 28.48
CA PRO A 585 48.78 26.98 28.83
C PRO A 585 48.14 26.70 30.19
N ILE A 586 47.33 25.64 30.24
CA ILE A 586 46.70 25.12 31.46
C ILE A 586 47.71 24.23 32.19
N ASN A 587 48.12 24.63 33.39
CA ASN A 587 48.82 23.77 34.34
C ASN A 587 47.79 22.92 35.10
N VAL A 588 47.88 21.60 34.96
CA VAL A 588 47.12 20.61 35.74
C VAL A 588 47.76 20.49 37.12
N THR A 589 46.96 20.71 38.17
CA THR A 589 47.29 20.42 39.57
C THR A 589 46.56 19.13 39.97
N THR A 590 47.32 18.14 40.40
CA THR A 590 46.86 16.91 41.08
C THR A 590 46.77 17.16 42.57
N ASP A 591 45.66 16.76 43.20
CA ASP A 591 45.42 16.45 44.63
C ASP A 591 43.88 16.18 44.71
N ASP A 592 43.28 15.29 45.50
CA ASP A 592 43.69 14.39 46.57
C ASP A 592 42.61 13.29 46.70
N GLU A 593 42.98 12.13 47.26
CA GLU A 593 42.07 11.04 47.59
C GLU A 593 41.23 11.33 48.85
N ASP A 594 39.91 11.17 48.76
CA ASP A 594 39.01 11.18 49.92
C ASP A 594 38.50 9.76 50.23
N MET A 595 38.93 9.25 51.40
CA MET A 595 38.47 8.01 52.02
C MET A 595 37.05 8.16 52.60
N LEU A 596 36.18 7.19 52.31
CA LEU A 596 34.84 7.06 52.90
C LEU A 596 34.87 6.46 54.32
N PRO A 597 33.95 6.85 55.22
CA PRO A 597 33.89 6.33 56.59
C PRO A 597 33.13 4.99 56.71
N PRO A 598 33.39 4.21 57.78
CA PRO A 598 32.82 2.87 57.96
C PRO A 598 31.38 2.91 58.48
N MET A 599 30.54 2.00 57.96
CA MET A 599 29.17 1.77 58.43
C MET A 599 29.14 1.11 59.83
N PRO A 600 28.17 1.47 60.69
CA PRO A 600 28.01 0.84 62.00
C PRO A 600 27.16 -0.44 61.94
N ASP A 601 27.55 -1.42 62.76
CA ASP A 601 26.93 -2.74 62.94
C ASP A 601 25.48 -2.67 63.43
N MET A 602 24.60 -3.45 62.78
CA MET A 602 23.19 -3.62 63.12
C MET A 602 22.97 -5.03 63.71
N PRO A 603 22.25 -5.19 64.85
CA PRO A 603 22.17 -6.46 65.56
C PRO A 603 21.20 -7.43 64.89
N TRP A 604 21.63 -8.69 64.77
CA TRP A 604 20.85 -9.80 64.24
C TRP A 604 19.71 -10.18 65.19
N VAL A 605 18.47 -10.03 64.72
CA VAL A 605 17.28 -10.63 65.33
C VAL A 605 17.06 -12.01 64.70
N GLN A 606 17.21 -13.04 65.51
CA GLN A 606 16.98 -14.43 65.16
C GLN A 606 15.46 -14.68 65.10
N VAL A 607 14.95 -14.95 63.90
CA VAL A 607 13.55 -15.34 63.66
C VAL A 607 13.53 -16.78 63.13
N ASP A 608 12.77 -17.65 63.80
CA ASP A 608 12.60 -19.06 63.45
C ASP A 608 12.09 -19.24 62.01
N PRO A 609 12.56 -20.27 61.27
CA PRO A 609 12.19 -20.48 59.88
C PRO A 609 10.73 -20.97 59.79
N SER A 610 9.87 -20.11 59.28
CA SER A 610 8.55 -20.51 58.78
C SER A 610 8.70 -21.51 57.63
N SER A 611 7.98 -22.61 57.73
CA SER A 611 7.84 -23.68 56.75
C SER A 611 7.66 -23.14 55.32
N VAL A 612 8.72 -23.24 54.51
CA VAL A 612 8.72 -22.89 53.09
C VAL A 612 7.93 -23.96 52.34
N VAL A 613 6.74 -23.59 51.88
CA VAL A 613 6.03 -24.35 50.84
C VAL A 613 6.86 -24.21 49.54
N PRO A 614 7.27 -25.32 48.88
CA PRO A 614 8.04 -25.22 47.65
C PRO A 614 7.24 -24.47 46.58
N ILE A 615 7.84 -23.39 46.06
CA ILE A 615 7.32 -22.66 44.90
C ILE A 615 7.25 -23.65 43.73
N PRO A 616 6.10 -23.84 43.06
CA PRO A 616 6.00 -24.70 41.90
C PRO A 616 6.98 -24.21 40.84
N VAL A 617 7.96 -25.06 40.49
CA VAL A 617 8.88 -24.79 39.38
C VAL A 617 8.04 -24.68 38.11
N ASP A 618 8.06 -23.52 37.44
CA ASP A 618 7.31 -23.33 36.20
C ASP A 618 7.95 -24.16 35.07
N GLN A 619 7.33 -25.29 34.73
CA GLN A 619 7.94 -26.30 33.85
C GLN A 619 7.95 -25.91 32.34
N GLY A 620 7.75 -24.65 31.96
CA GLY A 620 7.76 -24.20 30.55
C GLY A 620 6.71 -24.87 29.64
N PHE A 621 6.78 -24.66 28.32
CA PHE A 621 5.91 -25.34 27.33
C PHE A 621 6.36 -26.77 27.02
N LEU A 622 7.68 -27.03 27.02
CA LEU A 622 8.27 -28.34 26.71
C LEU A 622 7.83 -29.49 27.63
N SER A 623 7.38 -29.18 28.85
CA SER A 623 6.87 -30.21 29.78
C SER A 623 5.42 -30.59 29.53
N ARG A 624 4.66 -29.76 28.81
CA ARG A 624 3.21 -29.90 28.66
C ARG A 624 2.77 -30.27 27.25
N TYR A 625 3.55 -29.87 26.26
CA TYR A 625 3.16 -30.00 24.85
C TYR A 625 4.23 -30.68 24.02
N SER A 626 3.78 -31.46 23.04
CA SER A 626 4.64 -32.19 22.12
C SER A 626 4.55 -31.66 20.70
N LEU A 627 5.63 -31.86 19.93
CA LEU A 627 5.65 -31.56 18.50
C LEU A 627 4.55 -32.36 17.78
N ASN A 628 3.85 -31.72 16.84
CA ASN A 628 2.69 -32.23 16.08
C ASN A 628 1.40 -32.43 16.87
N GLU A 629 1.36 -32.10 18.16
CA GLU A 629 0.13 -32.16 18.94
C GLU A 629 -0.93 -31.17 18.42
N VAL A 630 -2.20 -31.57 18.49
CA VAL A 630 -3.35 -30.72 18.14
C VAL A 630 -3.86 -30.05 19.41
N VAL A 631 -3.95 -28.73 19.38
CA VAL A 631 -4.36 -27.89 20.51
C VAL A 631 -5.39 -26.85 20.08
N LEU A 632 -6.04 -26.20 21.04
CA LEU A 632 -6.75 -24.95 20.81
C LEU A 632 -5.79 -23.80 21.15
N ALA A 633 -5.35 -23.05 20.16
CA ALA A 633 -4.50 -21.87 20.38
C ALA A 633 -5.31 -20.60 20.15
N LYS A 634 -5.02 -19.55 20.91
CA LYS A 634 -5.69 -18.26 20.73
C LYS A 634 -5.20 -17.62 19.44
N ARG A 635 -6.11 -17.44 18.49
CA ARG A 635 -5.82 -16.82 17.20
C ARG A 635 -6.12 -15.33 17.29
N PHE A 636 -5.19 -14.48 16.87
CA PHE A 636 -5.36 -13.02 16.85
C PHE A 636 -5.76 -12.40 18.21
N ASN A 637 -5.36 -13.01 19.33
CA ASN A 637 -5.75 -12.60 20.69
C ASN A 637 -7.26 -12.53 20.96
N SER A 638 -8.12 -13.10 20.11
CA SER A 638 -9.56 -12.93 20.21
C SER A 638 -10.30 -14.20 20.65
N TYR A 639 -10.00 -15.35 20.05
CA TYR A 639 -10.73 -16.59 20.29
C TYR A 639 -9.81 -17.80 20.13
N PHE A 640 -10.15 -18.88 20.80
CA PHE A 640 -9.44 -20.16 20.65
C PHE A 640 -9.83 -20.82 19.34
N TRP A 641 -8.84 -21.34 18.62
CA TRP A 641 -9.02 -21.95 17.31
C TRP A 641 -8.18 -23.24 17.21
N PRO A 642 -8.67 -24.30 16.53
CA PRO A 642 -7.91 -25.53 16.35
C PRO A 642 -6.58 -25.25 15.64
N ALA A 643 -5.49 -25.76 16.19
CA ALA A 643 -4.14 -25.57 15.67
C ALA A 643 -3.26 -26.81 15.88
N LYS A 644 -2.21 -26.94 15.07
CA LYS A 644 -1.17 -27.96 15.19
C LYS A 644 0.14 -27.34 15.63
N ILE A 645 0.77 -27.91 16.64
CA ILE A 645 2.08 -27.50 17.12
C ILE A 645 3.14 -27.96 16.12
N ILE A 646 3.98 -27.03 15.66
CA ILE A 646 5.03 -27.31 14.67
C ILE A 646 6.44 -27.11 15.21
N GLU A 647 6.62 -26.35 16.30
CA GLU A 647 7.88 -26.18 17.02
C GLU A 647 7.57 -25.85 18.49
N VAL A 648 8.35 -26.36 19.45
CA VAL A 648 8.17 -26.11 20.89
C VAL A 648 9.52 -25.74 21.51
N TYR A 649 9.53 -24.66 22.29
CA TYR A 649 10.66 -24.16 23.08
C TYR A 649 10.23 -24.05 24.56
N SER A 650 11.16 -23.74 25.47
CA SER A 650 10.84 -23.63 26.90
C SER A 650 9.84 -22.51 27.22
N ASP A 651 9.96 -21.38 26.52
CA ASP A 651 9.28 -20.11 26.76
C ASP A 651 8.24 -19.76 25.70
N LYS A 652 8.19 -20.50 24.58
CA LYS A 652 7.24 -20.28 23.49
C LYS A 652 7.04 -21.53 22.64
N MET A 653 6.01 -21.53 21.81
CA MET A 653 5.80 -22.53 20.76
C MET A 653 5.29 -21.87 19.48
N TYR A 654 5.46 -22.56 18.35
CA TYR A 654 4.90 -22.14 17.06
C TYR A 654 3.79 -23.10 16.64
N VAL A 655 2.68 -22.54 16.16
CA VAL A 655 1.51 -23.29 15.73
C VAL A 655 1.10 -22.93 14.31
N THR A 656 0.35 -23.83 13.67
CA THR A 656 -0.38 -23.56 12.41
C THR A 656 -1.86 -23.85 12.61
N PHE A 657 -2.73 -22.93 12.20
CA PHE A 657 -4.17 -23.03 12.42
C PHE A 657 -4.88 -23.86 11.34
N PHE A 658 -5.91 -24.61 11.71
CA PHE A 658 -6.76 -25.35 10.76
C PHE A 658 -7.80 -24.42 10.08
N PRO A 659 -8.17 -24.69 8.81
CA PRO A 659 -7.56 -25.68 7.91
C PRO A 659 -6.13 -25.26 7.51
N LEU A 660 -5.22 -26.23 7.41
CA LEU A 660 -3.82 -25.97 7.07
C LEU A 660 -3.74 -25.43 5.63
N SER A 661 -3.19 -24.23 5.45
CA SER A 661 -2.88 -23.68 4.13
C SER A 661 -1.53 -24.18 3.61
N GLU A 662 -1.38 -24.27 2.28
CA GLU A 662 -0.11 -24.64 1.62
C GLU A 662 1.03 -23.69 1.99
N GLU A 663 0.73 -22.41 2.18
CA GLU A 663 1.60 -21.45 2.86
C GLU A 663 1.32 -21.57 4.36
N MET A 664 2.07 -22.43 5.06
CA MET A 664 1.95 -22.58 6.52
C MET A 664 2.43 -21.30 7.21
N GLU A 665 1.52 -20.35 7.44
CA GLU A 665 1.78 -19.21 8.33
C GLU A 665 1.98 -19.77 9.76
N LYS A 666 3.22 -19.70 10.24
CA LYS A 666 3.58 -20.05 11.61
C LYS A 666 3.21 -18.89 12.53
N GLU A 667 2.45 -19.14 13.59
CA GLU A 667 2.11 -18.14 14.60
C GLU A 667 2.80 -18.48 15.93
N GLU A 668 3.42 -17.48 16.57
CA GLU A 668 4.12 -17.63 17.85
C GLU A 668 3.13 -17.52 19.01
N VAL A 669 3.20 -18.46 19.95
CA VAL A 669 2.45 -18.44 21.21
C VAL A 669 3.45 -18.45 22.35
N SER A 670 3.50 -17.35 23.12
CA SER A 670 4.44 -17.14 24.22
C SER A 670 3.78 -17.21 25.61
N SER A 671 2.46 -17.37 25.66
CA SER A 671 1.64 -17.39 26.89
C SER A 671 0.92 -18.72 27.04
N LYS A 672 1.00 -19.34 28.22
CA LYS A 672 0.37 -20.65 28.48
C LYS A 672 -1.14 -20.53 28.52
N GLU A 673 -1.65 -19.38 28.93
CA GLU A 673 -3.07 -19.05 29.00
C GLU A 673 -3.70 -18.92 27.61
N ASP A 674 -2.89 -18.75 26.57
CA ASP A 674 -3.33 -18.66 25.18
C ASP A 674 -3.34 -20.03 24.47
N VAL A 675 -3.17 -21.12 25.23
CA VAL A 675 -3.25 -22.51 24.74
C VAL A 675 -4.16 -23.33 25.63
N LYS A 676 -5.04 -24.12 25.01
CA LYS A 676 -5.93 -25.06 25.66
C LYS A 676 -5.79 -26.44 25.03
N ALA A 677 -6.05 -27.47 25.82
CA ALA A 677 -6.11 -28.84 25.30
C ALA A 677 -7.24 -28.96 24.27
N PHE A 678 -7.04 -29.82 23.27
CA PHE A 678 -8.06 -30.11 22.26
C PHE A 678 -9.04 -31.19 22.77
N THR A 679 -9.83 -30.85 23.80
CA THR A 679 -10.86 -31.74 24.38
C THR A 679 -12.26 -31.26 23.98
N ASP A 680 -13.26 -32.15 24.06
CA ASP A 680 -14.64 -31.83 23.68
C ASP A 680 -15.19 -30.64 24.48
N GLU A 681 -14.88 -30.53 25.78
CA GLU A 681 -15.34 -29.41 26.61
C GLU A 681 -14.76 -28.06 26.16
N GLU A 682 -13.45 -28.03 25.86
CA GLU A 682 -12.79 -26.79 25.44
C GLU A 682 -13.15 -26.40 24.00
N ILE A 683 -13.41 -27.39 23.14
CA ILE A 683 -13.92 -27.18 21.77
C ILE A 683 -15.32 -26.57 21.83
N GLU A 684 -16.21 -27.10 22.67
CA GLU A 684 -17.55 -26.55 22.85
C GLU A 684 -17.49 -25.13 23.42
N ALA A 685 -16.69 -24.90 24.47
CA ALA A 685 -16.51 -23.57 25.04
C ALA A 685 -15.95 -22.55 24.04
N ALA A 686 -14.97 -22.96 23.22
CA ALA A 686 -14.43 -22.13 22.15
C ALA A 686 -15.49 -21.84 21.07
N GLY A 687 -16.27 -22.84 20.67
CA GLY A 687 -17.36 -22.69 19.69
C GLY A 687 -18.46 -21.73 20.16
N VAL A 688 -18.87 -21.82 21.43
CA VAL A 688 -19.87 -20.92 22.05
C VAL A 688 -19.36 -19.49 22.16
N SER A 689 -18.05 -19.30 22.34
CA SER A 689 -17.44 -17.96 22.44
C SER A 689 -17.42 -17.17 21.12
N LEU A 690 -17.65 -17.84 19.98
CA LEU A 690 -17.65 -17.20 18.67
C LEU A 690 -18.97 -16.49 18.39
N CYS A 691 -18.90 -15.31 17.75
CA CYS A 691 -20.09 -14.64 17.25
C CYS A 691 -20.85 -15.54 16.26
N THR A 692 -22.17 -15.68 16.45
CA THR A 692 -23.06 -16.51 15.61
C THR A 692 -22.91 -16.23 14.11
N GLY A 693 -22.99 -17.27 13.28
CA GLY A 693 -22.93 -17.18 11.82
C GLY A 693 -21.64 -17.78 11.22
N LEU A 694 -21.05 -17.09 10.23
CA LEU A 694 -19.91 -17.59 9.43
C LEU A 694 -18.68 -18.02 10.25
N SER A 695 -18.47 -17.44 11.44
CA SER A 695 -17.34 -17.81 12.31
C SER A 695 -17.53 -19.21 12.91
N GLN A 696 -18.77 -19.61 13.20
CA GLN A 696 -19.10 -20.89 13.79
C GLN A 696 -19.02 -22.01 12.75
N GLU A 697 -19.50 -21.78 11.52
CA GLU A 697 -19.33 -22.71 10.40
C GLU A 697 -17.84 -22.95 10.08
N ALA A 698 -17.04 -21.88 10.05
CA ALA A 698 -15.60 -21.99 9.83
C ALA A 698 -14.88 -22.73 10.96
N PHE A 699 -15.35 -22.56 12.20
CA PHE A 699 -14.81 -23.27 13.37
C PHE A 699 -15.14 -24.76 13.31
N GLU A 700 -16.38 -25.14 13.00
CA GLU A 700 -16.76 -26.54 12.82
C GLU A 700 -15.97 -27.20 11.67
N PHE A 701 -15.72 -26.45 10.59
CA PHE A 701 -14.83 -26.93 9.52
C PHE A 701 -13.41 -27.15 10.03
N ALA A 702 -12.82 -26.18 10.73
CA ALA A 702 -11.47 -26.31 11.31
C ALA A 702 -11.37 -27.47 12.31
N LYS A 703 -12.39 -27.66 13.16
CA LYS A 703 -12.53 -28.78 14.08
C LYS A 703 -12.50 -30.12 13.36
N LYS A 704 -13.21 -30.24 12.23
CA LYS A 704 -13.19 -31.46 11.41
C LYS A 704 -11.78 -31.81 10.92
N PHE A 705 -11.04 -30.83 10.39
CA PHE A 705 -9.65 -31.07 9.96
C PHE A 705 -8.73 -31.45 11.13
N ALA A 706 -8.90 -30.80 12.28
CA ALA A 706 -8.13 -31.10 13.48
C ALA A 706 -8.38 -32.55 13.96
N LEU A 707 -9.63 -33.02 13.94
CA LEU A 707 -9.99 -34.41 14.28
C LEU A 707 -9.43 -35.43 13.27
N GLU A 708 -9.45 -35.11 11.98
CA GLU A 708 -8.84 -35.94 10.94
C GLU A 708 -7.32 -36.08 11.14
N GLU A 709 -6.64 -34.98 11.49
CA GLU A 709 -5.20 -34.99 11.77
C GLU A 709 -4.88 -35.75 13.06
N LEU A 710 -5.69 -35.58 14.11
CA LEU A 710 -5.55 -36.34 15.36
C LEU A 710 -5.70 -37.85 15.10
N SER A 711 -6.63 -38.25 14.24
CA SER A 711 -6.80 -39.64 13.82
C SER A 711 -5.57 -40.17 13.07
N ARG A 712 -4.94 -39.35 12.22
CA ARG A 712 -3.69 -39.71 11.53
C ARG A 712 -2.52 -39.89 12.50
N ILE A 713 -2.40 -39.03 13.50
CA ILE A 713 -1.33 -39.11 14.51
C ILE A 713 -1.45 -40.42 15.30
N HIS A 714 -2.66 -40.81 15.71
CA HIS A 714 -2.88 -42.08 16.44
C HIS A 714 -2.69 -43.33 15.58
N SER A 715 -2.76 -43.21 14.26
CA SER A 715 -2.56 -44.32 13.32
C SER A 715 -1.10 -44.59 12.94
N ARG A 716 -0.19 -43.68 13.31
CA ARG A 716 1.26 -43.79 13.11
C ARG A 716 1.91 -44.28 14.39
#